data_AF-A0A0D3JYB1-F1
#
_entry.id   AF-A0A0D3JYB1-F1
#
_cell.length_a   1.000
_cell.length_b   1.000
_cell.length_c   1.000
_cell.angle_alpha   90.00
_cell.angle_beta   90.00
_cell.angle_gamma   90.00
#
_symmetry.space_group_name_H-M   'P 1'
#
loop_
_entity.id
_entity.type
_entity.pdbx_description
1 polymer ?
#
loop_
_entity_poly.entity_id
_entity_poly.type
_entity_poly.pdbx_seq_one_letter_code
_entity_poly.pdbx_strand_id
1 'polypeptide(L)'
;MSERTSIPDEKTLERLRSDYGQAKPRVAPLVALRPEEPHSEPGCVTKAHRYFCGSVKATSYTMLALLSFAALFWIPMIWYVIIPAVLDMLVGATSINIHNATMSAPTETSMRVSAVVEINNAGPFGCDVDAFNATVHGPPEEGAPSGRTIGWMVVPPFTLKGNGPGVINPSTVMHVTDAAAFNRMAKRMLNGDAVPWRMTGESTVWSMGIPFPLSIDKETTFPPIQLTNYATSNLEMSHGNTTTNQLVIDADVSFYSASPMRLEGFGLLKAELYYDVSGNNPDLSPAERLKLAGPPLRAGHVKMGECHMYDYTVVQGMNTIKTRIYLDANYATGQSLGRWASEFDQTIVSVGPTNISPFIDGIWEGANDMPGSSITLYTATFVTADTLVKGYNPKTGEPCKVWDGGIDSCDRGSTVMGMNPFKREWFIKDIEYETYLEQEYEYSGTFLTKVIPGQENVEVPFTGGTTVGDLFNIPAVSFSCGRSNVLGRTFSKPGMWAGYPNHSPGVGLSYPPDDPNTTGVDENLQARLADAVIPVPPATVAADGTLIPSVYSFTMPVHPIPGTSVDRSGDGPCIWGLKNLNPFDCCMTTIFTAAACKAAESGKKQITVTSSGSAVMIVDGVELNISTSVRMPVTYTNDVLQFDAIPPDSYGALGHVVDAGFGCDDIEFTGVSA
;
A
#
# COMPACT_ATOMS: atom_id res chain seq x y z
N MET A 1 -6.21 -39.07 -21.30
CA MET A 1 -7.40 -39.68 -20.65
C MET A 1 -8.64 -39.16 -21.36
N SER A 2 -9.40 -40.08 -21.95
CA SER A 2 -10.79 -40.05 -22.42
C SER A 2 -11.34 -38.86 -23.23
N GLU A 3 -11.63 -39.15 -24.50
CA GLU A 3 -12.73 -38.60 -25.29
C GLU A 3 -14.09 -38.75 -24.59
N ARG A 4 -14.99 -37.79 -24.83
CA ARG A 4 -16.43 -38.04 -25.00
C ARG A 4 -17.01 -37.11 -26.07
N THR A 5 -17.24 -37.70 -27.23
CA THR A 5 -18.19 -37.26 -28.25
C THR A 5 -19.62 -37.37 -27.70
N SER A 6 -20.46 -36.38 -27.97
CA SER A 6 -21.91 -36.56 -27.87
C SER A 6 -22.56 -36.10 -29.18
N ILE A 7 -23.18 -37.07 -29.83
CA ILE A 7 -23.96 -36.97 -31.06
C ILE A 7 -25.36 -36.47 -30.67
N PRO A 8 -25.95 -35.48 -31.36
CA PRO A 8 -27.32 -35.04 -31.08
C PRO A 8 -28.39 -36.01 -31.58
N ASP A 9 -29.44 -36.09 -30.77
CA ASP A 9 -30.69 -36.87 -30.83
C ASP A 9 -31.43 -36.84 -32.19
N GLU A 10 -31.96 -38.02 -32.56
CA GLU A 10 -32.77 -38.40 -33.73
C GLU A 10 -33.93 -37.44 -34.07
N LYS A 11 -34.48 -36.71 -33.10
CA LYS A 11 -35.50 -35.66 -33.33
C LYS A 11 -34.97 -34.39 -34.00
N THR A 12 -33.66 -34.16 -33.96
CA THR A 12 -33.02 -33.00 -34.61
C THR A 12 -32.79 -33.25 -36.10
N LEU A 13 -32.63 -34.52 -36.48
CA LEU A 13 -32.50 -34.98 -37.88
C LEU A 13 -33.85 -34.98 -38.63
N GLU A 14 -34.98 -35.12 -37.93
CA GLU A 14 -36.31 -35.07 -38.54
C GLU A 14 -36.77 -33.65 -38.93
N ARG A 15 -36.30 -32.59 -38.25
CA ARG A 15 -36.61 -31.20 -38.65
C ARG A 15 -35.86 -30.75 -39.90
N LEU A 16 -34.69 -31.28 -40.18
CA LEU A 16 -33.91 -30.94 -41.38
C LEU A 16 -34.36 -31.67 -42.66
N ARG A 17 -35.26 -32.65 -42.54
CA ARG A 17 -35.94 -33.32 -43.68
C ARG A 17 -37.24 -32.62 -44.14
N SER A 18 -37.73 -31.63 -43.38
CA SER A 18 -38.98 -30.92 -43.64
C SER A 18 -38.91 -29.90 -44.79
N ASP A 19 -37.77 -29.25 -44.99
CA ASP A 19 -37.74 -28.00 -45.79
C ASP A 19 -37.09 -28.15 -47.17
N TYR A 20 -36.64 -29.35 -47.54
CA TYR A 20 -36.09 -29.65 -48.87
C TYR A 20 -36.88 -30.77 -49.57
N GLY A 21 -38.08 -30.46 -50.07
CA GLY A 21 -38.70 -31.35 -51.04
C GLY A 21 -40.19 -31.15 -51.31
N GLN A 22 -40.61 -30.02 -51.90
CA GLN A 22 -41.80 -30.00 -52.76
C GLN A 22 -41.68 -28.99 -53.91
N ALA A 23 -41.09 -29.44 -55.02
CA ALA A 23 -41.39 -28.93 -56.35
C ALA A 23 -42.21 -30.00 -57.09
N LYS A 24 -43.49 -29.72 -57.41
CA LYS A 24 -44.33 -30.55 -58.27
C LYS A 24 -44.56 -29.85 -59.61
N PRO A 25 -44.52 -30.58 -60.74
CA PRO A 25 -44.55 -30.02 -62.10
C PRO A 25 -45.99 -29.83 -62.61
N ARG A 26 -46.19 -28.92 -63.57
CA ARG A 26 -47.41 -28.86 -64.40
C ARG A 26 -47.05 -28.86 -65.88
N VAL A 27 -47.59 -29.87 -66.57
CA VAL A 27 -47.54 -30.13 -68.01
C VAL A 27 -48.75 -29.47 -68.69
N ALA A 28 -48.56 -29.02 -69.93
CA ALA A 28 -49.54 -28.41 -70.83
C ALA A 28 -50.62 -29.40 -71.33
N PRO A 29 -51.80 -28.92 -71.80
CA PRO A 29 -52.80 -29.80 -72.40
C PRO A 29 -52.62 -29.94 -73.92
N LEU A 30 -52.75 -31.19 -74.40
CA LEU A 30 -52.89 -31.59 -75.80
C LEU A 30 -54.38 -31.61 -76.20
N VAL A 31 -54.70 -31.05 -77.36
CA VAL A 31 -56.00 -31.23 -78.05
C VAL A 31 -55.76 -32.05 -79.33
N ALA A 32 -56.72 -32.92 -79.62
CA ALA A 32 -56.64 -34.14 -80.41
C ALA A 32 -56.54 -34.00 -81.95
N LEU A 33 -56.02 -35.06 -82.57
CA LEU A 33 -56.00 -35.34 -84.02
C LEU A 33 -57.25 -36.13 -84.47
N ARG A 34 -57.72 -35.89 -85.70
CA ARG A 34 -58.46 -36.81 -86.59
C ARG A 34 -58.18 -36.47 -88.08
N PRO A 35 -58.43 -37.39 -89.04
CA PRO A 35 -57.48 -37.75 -90.12
C PRO A 35 -57.87 -37.31 -91.56
N GLU A 36 -56.91 -37.52 -92.51
CA GLU A 36 -56.90 -37.69 -94.01
C GLU A 36 -58.17 -37.32 -94.83
N GLU A 37 -58.20 -36.75 -96.05
CA GLU A 37 -57.34 -36.50 -97.26
C GLU A 37 -58.23 -35.63 -98.25
N PRO A 38 -57.92 -35.26 -99.52
CA PRO A 38 -56.66 -34.98 -100.25
C PRO A 38 -56.69 -33.68 -101.15
N HIS A 39 -55.55 -33.37 -101.78
CA HIS A 39 -55.31 -32.58 -103.02
C HIS A 39 -55.90 -31.16 -103.25
N SER A 40 -55.02 -30.14 -103.36
CA SER A 40 -54.97 -29.24 -104.52
C SER A 40 -53.63 -28.47 -104.62
N GLU A 41 -53.11 -28.34 -105.84
CA GLU A 41 -51.84 -27.74 -106.27
C GLU A 41 -51.57 -26.28 -105.82
N PRO A 42 -50.30 -25.81 -105.87
CA PRO A 42 -49.90 -24.48 -105.41
C PRO A 42 -50.16 -23.39 -106.47
N GLY A 43 -51.05 -22.45 -106.13
CA GLY A 43 -51.19 -21.18 -106.84
C GLY A 43 -50.15 -20.16 -106.34
N CYS A 44 -49.18 -19.85 -107.20
CA CYS A 44 -48.30 -18.69 -107.08
C CYS A 44 -49.09 -17.39 -106.86
N VAL A 45 -48.79 -16.62 -105.81
CA VAL A 45 -48.85 -15.15 -105.87
C VAL A 45 -47.67 -14.54 -105.11
N THR A 46 -46.93 -13.73 -105.85
CA THR A 46 -45.75 -12.95 -105.51
C THR A 46 -46.09 -11.68 -104.71
N LYS A 47 -45.20 -11.31 -103.77
CA LYS A 47 -44.70 -9.94 -103.46
C LYS A 47 -43.91 -9.98 -102.14
N ALA A 48 -42.58 -10.04 -102.20
CA ALA A 48 -41.66 -8.90 -102.22
C ALA A 48 -41.63 -8.10 -100.89
N HIS A 49 -40.62 -8.35 -100.05
CA HIS A 49 -39.72 -7.33 -99.51
C HIS A 49 -38.41 -7.98 -99.05
N ARG A 50 -37.30 -7.49 -99.61
CA ARG A 50 -35.91 -7.89 -99.32
C ARG A 50 -35.34 -7.07 -98.16
N TYR A 51 -34.27 -7.64 -97.58
CA TYR A 51 -33.18 -7.04 -96.79
C TYR A 51 -33.28 -7.10 -95.26
N PHE A 52 -32.60 -8.10 -94.68
CA PHE A 52 -31.57 -7.88 -93.66
C PHE A 52 -30.45 -8.92 -93.81
N CYS A 53 -29.62 -8.75 -94.84
CA CYS A 53 -28.23 -9.23 -94.80
C CYS A 53 -27.35 -7.99 -94.69
N GLY A 54 -27.17 -7.50 -93.45
CA GLY A 54 -26.19 -6.45 -93.16
C GLY A 54 -24.79 -7.06 -93.17
N SER A 55 -23.88 -6.44 -93.93
CA SER A 55 -22.48 -6.88 -93.99
C SER A 55 -21.83 -6.84 -92.60
N VAL A 56 -20.87 -7.74 -92.34
CA VAL A 56 -20.07 -7.86 -91.11
C VAL A 56 -19.50 -6.51 -90.62
N LYS A 57 -19.34 -5.53 -91.54
CA LYS A 57 -18.89 -4.17 -91.23
C LYS A 57 -19.94 -3.31 -90.54
N ALA A 58 -21.22 -3.41 -90.91
CA ALA A 58 -22.29 -2.59 -90.32
C ALA A 58 -22.61 -3.01 -88.88
N THR A 59 -22.63 -4.32 -88.61
CA THR A 59 -22.75 -4.88 -87.25
C THR A 59 -21.53 -4.55 -86.38
N SER A 60 -20.34 -4.49 -86.99
CA SER A 60 -19.10 -4.06 -86.32
C SER A 60 -19.17 -2.58 -85.90
N TYR A 61 -19.64 -1.67 -86.75
CA TYR A 61 -19.75 -0.24 -86.39
C TYR A 61 -20.83 0.02 -85.34
N THR A 62 -21.97 -0.68 -85.37
CA THR A 62 -22.99 -0.56 -84.33
C THR A 62 -22.53 -1.13 -82.99
N MET A 63 -21.78 -2.25 -83.01
CA MET A 63 -21.20 -2.83 -81.79
C MET A 63 -20.08 -1.94 -81.24
N LEU A 64 -19.25 -1.33 -82.10
CA LEU A 64 -18.24 -0.36 -81.69
C LEU A 64 -18.88 0.90 -81.13
N ALA A 65 -19.96 1.41 -81.73
CA ALA A 65 -20.70 2.58 -81.22
C ALA A 65 -21.38 2.30 -79.88
N LEU A 66 -21.97 1.10 -79.71
CA LEU A 66 -22.52 0.65 -78.42
C LEU A 66 -21.44 0.46 -77.36
N LEU A 67 -20.28 -0.11 -77.73
CA LEU A 67 -19.13 -0.23 -76.83
C LEU A 67 -18.55 1.13 -76.47
N SER A 68 -18.49 2.07 -77.43
CA SER A 68 -18.04 3.44 -77.19
C SER A 68 -19.01 4.22 -76.32
N PHE A 69 -20.33 4.08 -76.53
CA PHE A 69 -21.35 4.72 -75.70
C PHE A 69 -21.40 4.10 -74.31
N ALA A 70 -21.30 2.76 -74.23
CA ALA A 70 -21.15 2.05 -72.97
C ALA A 70 -19.86 2.47 -72.26
N ALA A 71 -18.73 2.59 -72.95
CA ALA A 71 -17.50 3.10 -72.38
C ALA A 71 -17.68 4.55 -71.90
N LEU A 72 -18.32 5.42 -72.68
CA LEU A 72 -18.50 6.84 -72.33
C LEU A 72 -19.42 7.05 -71.13
N PHE A 73 -20.35 6.13 -70.86
CA PHE A 73 -21.26 6.20 -69.71
C PHE A 73 -20.79 5.37 -68.52
N TRP A 74 -20.44 4.09 -68.75
CA TRP A 74 -20.01 3.16 -67.70
C TRP A 74 -18.62 3.49 -67.18
N ILE A 75 -17.66 3.96 -67.98
CA ILE A 75 -16.32 4.30 -67.45
C ILE A 75 -16.45 5.43 -66.44
N PRO A 76 -17.05 6.61 -66.74
CA PRO A 76 -17.22 7.65 -65.72
C PRO A 76 -18.06 7.18 -64.53
N MET A 77 -19.14 6.42 -64.74
CA MET A 77 -19.97 5.93 -63.64
C MET A 77 -19.22 4.93 -62.73
N ILE A 78 -18.44 4.02 -63.31
CA ILE A 78 -17.60 3.08 -62.57
C ILE A 78 -16.53 3.85 -61.78
N TRP A 79 -15.84 4.81 -62.42
CA TRP A 79 -14.74 5.56 -61.81
C TRP A 79 -15.18 6.56 -60.74
N TYR A 80 -16.26 7.29 -60.96
CA TYR A 80 -16.68 8.38 -60.06
C TYR A 80 -17.73 7.96 -59.03
N VAL A 81 -18.45 6.86 -59.23
CA VAL A 81 -19.54 6.45 -58.33
C VAL A 81 -19.28 5.08 -57.71
N ILE A 82 -19.00 4.06 -58.54
CA ILE A 82 -18.91 2.67 -58.05
C ILE A 82 -17.61 2.44 -57.28
N ILE A 83 -16.46 2.85 -57.80
CA ILE A 83 -15.16 2.61 -57.14
C ILE A 83 -15.08 3.32 -55.78
N PRO A 84 -15.43 4.63 -55.63
CA PRO A 84 -15.45 5.27 -54.32
C PRO A 84 -16.37 4.56 -53.31
N ALA A 85 -17.58 4.18 -53.72
CA ALA A 85 -18.51 3.47 -52.84
C ALA A 85 -18.00 2.08 -52.39
N VAL A 86 -17.30 1.37 -53.29
CA VAL A 86 -16.65 0.09 -52.94
C VAL A 86 -15.46 0.32 -52.01
N LEU A 87 -14.67 1.37 -52.21
CA LEU A 87 -13.57 1.73 -51.32
C LEU A 87 -14.06 2.09 -49.91
N ASP A 88 -15.14 2.87 -49.80
CA ASP A 88 -15.76 3.20 -48.51
C ASP A 88 -16.33 1.95 -47.82
N MET A 89 -16.94 1.03 -48.58
CA MET A 89 -17.42 -0.26 -48.07
C MET A 89 -16.26 -1.15 -47.58
N LEU A 90 -15.16 -1.23 -48.34
CA LEU A 90 -13.98 -2.00 -47.97
C LEU A 90 -13.30 -1.41 -46.75
N VAL A 91 -13.15 -0.08 -46.71
CA VAL A 91 -12.66 0.62 -45.52
C VAL A 91 -13.59 0.32 -44.38
N GLY A 92 -14.90 0.49 -44.46
CA GLY A 92 -15.86 0.10 -43.42
C GLY A 92 -15.70 -1.34 -42.92
N ALA A 93 -15.34 -2.28 -43.79
CA ALA A 93 -15.13 -3.69 -43.45
C ALA A 93 -13.75 -4.01 -42.83
N THR A 94 -12.78 -3.09 -42.85
CA THR A 94 -11.47 -3.31 -42.20
C THR A 94 -11.60 -3.35 -40.69
N SER A 95 -10.86 -4.26 -40.04
CA SER A 95 -10.74 -4.30 -38.58
C SER A 95 -9.33 -3.92 -38.17
N ILE A 96 -9.21 -3.10 -37.14
CA ILE A 96 -7.94 -2.58 -36.62
C ILE A 96 -7.64 -3.31 -35.32
N ASN A 97 -6.46 -3.94 -35.23
CA ASN A 97 -5.96 -4.57 -34.02
C ASN A 97 -4.67 -3.87 -33.59
N ILE A 98 -4.60 -3.47 -32.32
CA ILE A 98 -3.41 -2.84 -31.74
C ILE A 98 -2.60 -3.92 -31.02
N HIS A 99 -1.40 -4.22 -31.50
CA HIS A 99 -0.51 -5.22 -30.91
C HIS A 99 0.30 -4.65 -29.74
N ASN A 100 0.81 -3.43 -29.92
CA ASN A 100 1.46 -2.66 -28.88
C ASN A 100 1.21 -1.17 -29.12
N ALA A 101 1.32 -0.38 -28.05
CA ALA A 101 1.31 1.07 -28.15
C ALA A 101 2.20 1.66 -27.08
N THR A 102 3.02 2.64 -27.43
CA THR A 102 3.82 3.43 -26.52
C THR A 102 3.29 4.85 -26.51
N MET A 103 2.95 5.33 -25.33
CA MET A 103 2.65 6.73 -25.06
C MET A 103 3.85 7.36 -24.36
N SER A 104 4.31 8.52 -24.83
CA SER A 104 5.49 9.15 -24.24
C SER A 104 5.56 10.66 -24.38
N ALA A 105 6.44 11.27 -23.59
CA ALA A 105 6.78 12.70 -23.63
C ALA A 105 5.54 13.62 -23.66
N PRO A 106 4.64 13.53 -22.65
CA PRO A 106 3.53 14.47 -22.54
C PRO A 106 4.04 15.90 -22.32
N THR A 107 3.38 16.85 -22.96
CA THR A 107 3.47 18.30 -22.72
C THR A 107 2.12 18.79 -22.18
N GLU A 108 1.94 20.09 -22.02
CA GLU A 108 0.66 20.67 -21.58
C GLU A 108 -0.54 20.31 -22.49
N THR A 109 -0.29 20.09 -23.79
CA THR A 109 -1.37 19.88 -24.79
C THR A 109 -1.05 18.80 -25.82
N SER A 110 0.04 18.07 -25.69
CA SER A 110 0.38 17.01 -26.65
C SER A 110 1.09 15.83 -26.01
N MET A 111 1.10 14.70 -26.69
CA MET A 111 1.90 13.52 -26.32
C MET A 111 2.33 12.76 -27.57
N ARG A 112 3.46 12.05 -27.49
CA ARG A 112 3.87 11.14 -28.56
C ARG A 112 3.14 9.82 -28.43
N VAL A 113 2.65 9.32 -29.55
CA VAL A 113 1.99 8.01 -29.64
C VAL A 113 2.69 7.23 -30.74
N SER A 114 3.20 6.06 -30.38
CA SER A 114 3.71 5.06 -31.30
C SER A 114 2.89 3.79 -31.12
N ALA A 115 2.51 3.12 -32.20
CA ALA A 115 1.76 1.87 -32.08
C ALA A 115 2.15 0.90 -33.19
N VAL A 116 2.07 -0.39 -32.92
CA VAL A 116 2.06 -1.44 -33.95
C VAL A 116 0.61 -1.83 -34.17
N VAL A 117 0.08 -1.47 -35.34
CA VAL A 117 -1.31 -1.65 -35.70
C VAL A 117 -1.40 -2.62 -36.87
N GLU A 118 -2.22 -3.66 -36.72
CA GLU A 118 -2.56 -4.59 -37.78
C GLU A 118 -3.94 -4.24 -38.35
N ILE A 119 -3.98 -3.98 -39.65
CA ILE A 119 -5.17 -3.71 -40.42
C ILE A 119 -5.53 -5.00 -41.17
N ASN A 120 -6.66 -5.58 -40.79
CA ASN A 120 -7.20 -6.79 -41.41
C ASN A 120 -8.28 -6.43 -42.43
N ASN A 121 -8.45 -7.31 -43.43
CA ASN A 121 -9.42 -7.16 -44.52
C ASN A 121 -9.24 -5.89 -45.37
N ALA A 122 -7.99 -5.45 -45.60
CA ALA A 122 -7.62 -4.28 -46.42
C ALA A 122 -8.03 -4.37 -47.91
N GLY A 123 -8.72 -5.42 -48.32
CA GLY A 123 -9.18 -5.66 -49.68
C GLY A 123 -8.21 -6.46 -50.55
N PRO A 124 -8.62 -6.77 -51.79
CA PRO A 124 -7.86 -7.65 -52.68
C PRO A 124 -6.66 -6.97 -53.37
N PHE A 125 -6.58 -5.63 -53.32
CA PHE A 125 -5.57 -4.84 -54.00
C PHE A 125 -4.66 -4.15 -52.99
N GLY A 126 -3.37 -4.04 -53.33
CA GLY A 126 -2.46 -3.18 -52.58
C GLY A 126 -2.78 -1.71 -52.84
N CYS A 127 -2.60 -0.87 -51.83
CA CYS A 127 -2.81 0.56 -51.95
C CYS A 127 -1.85 1.34 -51.04
N ASP A 128 -1.50 2.54 -51.48
CA ASP A 128 -0.77 3.52 -50.67
C ASP A 128 -1.78 4.53 -50.13
N VAL A 129 -1.74 4.79 -48.83
CA VAL A 129 -2.59 5.77 -48.16
C VAL A 129 -1.73 6.99 -47.83
N ASP A 130 -2.13 8.17 -48.30
CA ASP A 130 -1.45 9.41 -48.00
C ASP A 130 -1.59 9.80 -46.53
N ALA A 131 -0.67 10.66 -46.06
CA ALA A 131 -0.76 11.22 -44.72
C ALA A 131 -2.07 12.00 -44.55
N PHE A 132 -2.71 11.89 -43.38
CA PHE A 132 -3.95 12.59 -43.11
C PHE A 132 -4.09 13.06 -41.67
N ASN A 133 -4.92 14.09 -41.47
CA ASN A 133 -5.30 14.57 -40.16
C ASN A 133 -6.44 13.71 -39.63
N ALA A 134 -6.17 13.01 -38.52
CA ALA A 134 -7.12 12.18 -37.82
C ALA A 134 -7.64 12.93 -36.59
N THR A 135 -8.95 13.09 -36.47
CA THR A 135 -9.62 13.53 -35.25
C THR A 135 -9.97 12.31 -34.41
N VAL A 136 -9.65 12.36 -33.12
CA VAL A 136 -9.86 11.27 -32.17
C VAL A 136 -11.00 11.63 -31.23
N HIS A 137 -11.97 10.74 -31.14
CA HIS A 137 -13.14 10.84 -30.27
C HIS A 137 -13.05 9.78 -29.17
N GLY A 138 -13.48 10.17 -27.98
CA GLY A 138 -13.57 9.28 -26.83
C GLY A 138 -14.76 8.32 -26.92
N PRO A 139 -15.00 7.56 -25.84
CA PRO A 139 -16.16 6.68 -25.78
C PRO A 139 -17.48 7.47 -25.90
N PRO A 140 -18.56 6.84 -26.38
CA PRO A 140 -19.89 7.46 -26.38
C PRO A 140 -20.33 7.86 -24.97
N GLU A 141 -20.89 9.07 -24.84
CA GLU A 141 -21.41 9.62 -23.58
C GLU A 141 -22.85 10.11 -23.76
N GLU A 142 -23.60 10.24 -22.65
CA GLU A 142 -24.94 10.85 -22.67
C GLU A 142 -24.84 12.30 -23.15
N GLY A 143 -25.47 12.61 -24.29
CA GLY A 143 -25.35 13.91 -24.98
C GLY A 143 -24.26 13.99 -26.06
N ALA A 144 -23.42 12.96 -26.21
CA ALA A 144 -22.43 12.82 -27.28
C ALA A 144 -22.35 11.35 -27.77
N PRO A 145 -23.38 10.85 -28.49
CA PRO A 145 -23.47 9.44 -28.90
C PRO A 145 -22.36 9.00 -29.87
N SER A 146 -21.70 9.94 -30.55
CA SER A 146 -20.54 9.70 -31.40
C SER A 146 -19.20 9.74 -30.65
N GLY A 147 -19.21 9.98 -29.35
CA GLY A 147 -18.03 10.33 -28.57
C GLY A 147 -17.73 11.83 -28.65
N ARG A 148 -17.09 12.36 -27.61
CA ARG A 148 -16.60 13.75 -27.57
C ARG A 148 -15.21 13.81 -28.19
N THR A 149 -14.92 14.84 -28.98
CA THR A 149 -13.58 15.05 -29.54
C THR A 149 -12.56 15.22 -28.42
N ILE A 150 -11.55 14.35 -28.39
CA ILE A 150 -10.44 14.42 -27.44
C ILE A 150 -9.31 15.28 -28.00
N GLY A 151 -9.02 15.10 -29.29
CA GLY A 151 -7.85 15.69 -29.92
C GLY A 151 -7.70 15.29 -31.39
N TRP A 152 -6.53 15.57 -31.94
CA TRP A 152 -6.18 15.20 -33.31
C TRP A 152 -4.72 14.76 -33.41
N MET A 153 -4.39 14.00 -34.45
CA MET A 153 -3.03 13.55 -34.76
C MET A 153 -2.85 13.45 -36.27
N VAL A 154 -1.60 13.46 -36.73
CA VAL A 154 -1.30 13.23 -38.16
C VAL A 154 -0.89 11.78 -38.34
N VAL A 155 -1.66 11.00 -39.08
CA VAL A 155 -1.27 9.64 -39.42
C VAL A 155 -0.29 9.71 -40.60
N PRO A 156 0.93 9.16 -40.49
CA PRO A 156 1.91 9.16 -41.58
C PRO A 156 1.43 8.28 -42.75
N PRO A 157 1.95 8.47 -43.97
CA PRO A 157 1.55 7.66 -45.11
C PRO A 157 1.99 6.20 -44.91
N PHE A 158 1.20 5.25 -45.40
CA PHE A 158 1.51 3.82 -45.27
C PHE A 158 0.99 3.01 -46.47
N THR A 159 1.61 1.86 -46.70
CA THR A 159 1.26 0.94 -47.79
C THR A 159 0.57 -0.30 -47.23
N LEU A 160 -0.59 -0.63 -47.77
CA LEU A 160 -1.30 -1.88 -47.50
C LEU A 160 -1.03 -2.89 -48.61
N LYS A 161 -0.77 -4.15 -48.23
CA LYS A 161 -0.63 -5.27 -49.17
C LYS A 161 -2.02 -5.87 -49.43
N GLY A 162 -2.32 -6.17 -50.69
CA GLY A 162 -3.55 -6.87 -51.05
C GLY A 162 -3.58 -8.30 -50.51
N ASN A 163 -4.76 -8.79 -50.13
CA ASN A 163 -5.02 -10.16 -49.66
C ASN A 163 -4.22 -10.60 -48.42
N GLY A 164 -3.90 -9.70 -47.48
CA GLY A 164 -3.26 -10.06 -46.22
C GLY A 164 -3.37 -8.99 -45.13
N PRO A 165 -2.97 -9.30 -43.89
CA PRO A 165 -2.87 -8.32 -42.83
C PRO A 165 -1.80 -7.27 -43.17
N GLY A 166 -2.16 -5.99 -43.06
CA GLY A 166 -1.22 -4.88 -43.18
C GLY A 166 -0.77 -4.43 -41.80
N VAL A 167 0.51 -4.62 -41.47
CA VAL A 167 1.08 -4.10 -40.21
C VAL A 167 1.71 -2.74 -40.47
N ILE A 168 1.28 -1.74 -39.72
CA ILE A 168 1.82 -0.37 -39.75
C ILE A 168 2.37 0.00 -38.38
N ASN A 169 3.42 0.81 -38.38
CA ASN A 169 4.08 1.28 -37.15
C ASN A 169 4.03 2.82 -37.06
N PRO A 170 2.84 3.44 -36.98
CA PRO A 170 2.73 4.88 -36.90
C PRO A 170 3.41 5.41 -35.64
N SER A 171 4.23 6.45 -35.81
CA SER A 171 4.78 7.25 -34.73
C SER A 171 4.41 8.71 -35.00
N THR A 172 3.59 9.29 -34.14
CA THR A 172 3.02 10.63 -34.33
C THR A 172 2.88 11.39 -33.00
N VAL A 173 2.51 12.66 -33.10
CA VAL A 173 2.15 13.51 -31.95
C VAL A 173 0.63 13.65 -31.95
N MET A 174 0.02 13.28 -30.83
CA MET A 174 -1.37 13.55 -30.54
C MET A 174 -1.48 14.90 -29.83
N HIS A 175 -2.28 15.80 -30.38
CA HIS A 175 -2.62 17.08 -29.79
C HIS A 175 -3.98 16.96 -29.07
N VAL A 176 -3.98 17.17 -27.76
CA VAL A 176 -5.16 17.08 -26.91
C VAL A 176 -5.86 18.43 -26.89
N THR A 177 -7.11 18.46 -27.35
CA THR A 177 -7.94 19.67 -27.41
C THR A 177 -8.94 19.75 -26.26
N ASP A 178 -9.42 18.60 -25.76
CA ASP A 178 -10.31 18.51 -24.61
C ASP A 178 -9.65 17.65 -23.53
N ALA A 179 -8.97 18.32 -22.60
CA ALA A 179 -8.25 17.68 -21.50
C ALA A 179 -9.19 16.86 -20.60
N ALA A 180 -10.42 17.33 -20.37
CA ALA A 180 -11.38 16.65 -19.50
C ALA A 180 -11.90 15.36 -20.16
N ALA A 181 -12.16 15.38 -21.47
CA ALA A 181 -12.53 14.18 -22.22
C ALA A 181 -11.41 13.14 -22.24
N PHE A 182 -10.16 13.57 -22.49
CA PHE A 182 -8.99 12.68 -22.39
C PHE A 182 -8.88 12.05 -21.00
N ASN A 183 -8.99 12.87 -19.95
CA ASN A 183 -8.85 12.47 -18.56
C ASN A 183 -9.87 11.38 -18.17
N ARG A 184 -11.15 11.56 -18.52
CA ARG A 184 -12.22 10.57 -18.25
C ARG A 184 -11.93 9.23 -18.94
N MET A 185 -11.47 9.28 -20.18
CA MET A 185 -11.10 8.10 -20.95
C MET A 185 -9.88 7.40 -20.34
N ALA A 186 -8.82 8.14 -20.00
CA ALA A 186 -7.60 7.60 -19.39
C ALA A 186 -7.88 6.95 -18.03
N LYS A 187 -8.74 7.56 -17.20
CA LYS A 187 -9.23 6.99 -15.93
C LYS A 187 -9.84 5.60 -16.13
N ARG A 188 -10.73 5.45 -17.12
CA ARG A 188 -11.35 4.16 -17.43
C ARG A 188 -10.32 3.11 -17.89
N MET A 189 -9.38 3.50 -18.75
CA MET A 189 -8.32 2.60 -19.22
C MET A 189 -7.43 2.10 -18.06
N LEU A 190 -7.08 2.97 -17.12
CA LEU A 190 -6.28 2.62 -15.94
C LEU A 190 -7.04 1.73 -14.95
N ASN A 191 -8.37 1.91 -14.84
CA ASN A 191 -9.25 1.07 -14.03
C ASN A 191 -9.52 -0.32 -14.64
N GLY A 192 -8.93 -0.63 -15.79
CA GLY A 192 -9.05 -1.94 -16.43
C GLY A 192 -10.20 -2.06 -17.43
N ASP A 193 -10.89 -0.97 -17.76
CA ASP A 193 -11.89 -0.98 -18.82
C ASP A 193 -11.23 -1.00 -20.20
N ALA A 194 -11.75 -1.84 -21.10
CA ALA A 194 -11.48 -1.69 -22.52
C ALA A 194 -12.28 -0.48 -23.05
N VAL A 195 -11.58 0.51 -23.61
CA VAL A 195 -12.21 1.78 -24.01
C VAL A 195 -12.27 1.88 -25.54
N PRO A 196 -13.47 2.04 -26.13
CA PRO A 196 -13.59 2.29 -27.56
C PRO A 196 -13.08 3.70 -27.90
N TRP A 197 -12.29 3.78 -28.96
CA TRP A 197 -11.82 5.01 -29.57
C TRP A 197 -12.32 5.06 -31.01
N ARG A 198 -12.81 6.22 -31.42
CA ARG A 198 -13.21 6.46 -32.80
C ARG A 198 -12.29 7.49 -33.44
N MET A 199 -11.80 7.17 -34.63
CA MET A 199 -10.91 8.01 -35.42
C MET A 199 -11.63 8.40 -36.71
N THR A 200 -11.71 9.70 -36.97
CA THR A 200 -12.32 10.25 -38.20
C THR A 200 -11.31 11.10 -38.96
N GLY A 201 -11.24 10.99 -40.28
CA GLY A 201 -10.35 11.79 -41.12
C GLY A 201 -10.62 11.61 -42.61
N GLU A 202 -9.96 12.41 -43.43
CA GLU A 202 -10.03 12.32 -44.89
C GLU A 202 -8.61 12.12 -45.44
N SER A 203 -8.42 11.12 -46.30
CA SER A 203 -7.15 10.82 -46.95
C SER A 203 -7.34 10.57 -48.45
N THR A 204 -6.24 10.42 -49.17
CA THR A 204 -6.21 9.94 -50.55
C THR A 204 -5.57 8.56 -50.59
N VAL A 205 -6.26 7.61 -51.23
CA VAL A 205 -5.75 6.26 -51.46
C VAL A 205 -5.31 6.13 -52.91
N TRP A 206 -4.08 5.67 -53.11
CA TRP A 206 -3.52 5.36 -54.41
C TRP A 206 -3.59 3.87 -54.66
N SER A 207 -4.32 3.46 -55.69
CA SER A 207 -4.29 2.08 -56.17
C SER A 207 -3.99 2.08 -57.66
N MET A 208 -3.01 1.27 -58.07
CA MET A 208 -2.52 1.21 -59.46
C MET A 208 -2.15 2.59 -60.04
N GLY A 209 -1.64 3.50 -59.19
CA GLY A 209 -1.24 4.86 -59.59
C GLY A 209 -2.39 5.86 -59.76
N ILE A 210 -3.62 5.51 -59.36
CA ILE A 210 -4.80 6.38 -59.48
C ILE A 210 -5.26 6.80 -58.08
N PRO A 211 -5.44 8.12 -57.84
CA PRO A 211 -5.86 8.63 -56.54
C PRO A 211 -7.39 8.55 -56.39
N PHE A 212 -7.82 8.12 -55.22
CA PHE A 212 -9.23 8.13 -54.81
C PHE A 212 -9.38 8.85 -53.47
N PRO A 213 -10.36 9.75 -53.32
CA PRO A 213 -10.69 10.30 -52.01
C PRO A 213 -11.22 9.19 -51.11
N LEU A 214 -10.80 9.18 -49.85
CA LEU A 214 -11.25 8.22 -48.84
C LEU A 214 -11.68 8.95 -47.57
N SER A 215 -12.91 8.69 -47.12
CA SER A 215 -13.34 9.06 -45.78
C SER A 215 -13.03 7.91 -44.81
N ILE A 216 -12.30 8.22 -43.75
CA ILE A 216 -11.92 7.28 -42.71
C ILE A 216 -12.80 7.55 -41.50
N ASP A 217 -13.58 6.57 -41.10
CA ASP A 217 -14.35 6.58 -39.87
C ASP A 217 -14.25 5.20 -39.23
N LYS A 218 -13.44 5.11 -38.18
CA LYS A 218 -13.04 3.83 -37.61
C LYS A 218 -13.07 3.80 -36.12
N GLU A 219 -13.70 2.76 -35.59
CA GLU A 219 -13.70 2.45 -34.17
C GLU A 219 -12.72 1.30 -33.91
N THR A 220 -11.91 1.46 -32.87
CA THR A 220 -11.02 0.42 -32.34
C THR A 220 -11.09 0.43 -30.83
N THR A 221 -10.86 -0.70 -30.19
CA THR A 221 -10.81 -0.78 -28.73
C THR A 221 -9.36 -0.73 -28.28
N PHE A 222 -9.02 0.22 -27.41
CA PHE A 222 -7.73 0.18 -26.74
C PHE A 222 -7.75 -0.87 -25.63
N PRO A 223 -6.70 -1.70 -25.52
CA PRO A 223 -6.60 -2.66 -24.43
C PRO A 223 -6.49 -1.93 -23.09
N PRO A 224 -7.00 -2.52 -22.00
CA PRO A 224 -6.90 -1.93 -20.67
C PRO A 224 -5.43 -1.81 -20.23
N ILE A 225 -5.12 -0.78 -19.43
CA ILE A 225 -3.78 -0.58 -18.84
C ILE A 225 -3.62 -1.31 -17.49
N GLN A 226 -4.73 -1.84 -16.95
CA GLN A 226 -4.88 -2.53 -15.66
C GLN A 226 -3.58 -2.73 -14.85
N LEU A 227 -3.40 -1.86 -13.87
CA LEU A 227 -2.28 -1.90 -12.94
C LEU A 227 -2.76 -2.54 -11.63
N THR A 228 -2.07 -3.58 -11.17
CA THR A 228 -2.48 -4.38 -10.00
C THR A 228 -1.30 -4.71 -9.10
N ASN A 229 -1.59 -5.19 -7.88
CA ASN A 229 -0.60 -5.63 -6.89
C ASN A 229 0.42 -4.54 -6.57
N TYR A 230 -0.06 -3.33 -6.27
CA TYR A 230 0.79 -2.25 -5.79
C TYR A 230 1.36 -2.62 -4.43
N ALA A 231 2.69 -2.63 -4.32
CA ALA A 231 3.39 -2.86 -3.07
C ALA A 231 4.55 -1.89 -2.93
N THR A 232 4.66 -1.29 -1.75
CA THR A 232 5.80 -0.44 -1.36
C THR A 232 6.78 -1.27 -0.52
N SER A 233 8.07 -1.13 -0.82
CA SER A 233 9.16 -1.86 -0.15
C SER A 233 10.39 -0.97 -0.02
N ASN A 234 11.41 -1.44 0.72
CA ASN A 234 12.68 -0.73 0.92
C ASN A 234 12.50 0.73 1.40
N LEU A 235 11.59 0.95 2.35
CA LEU A 235 11.35 2.25 2.97
C LEU A 235 12.60 2.68 3.77
N GLU A 236 13.28 3.72 3.31
CA GLU A 236 14.50 4.24 3.92
C GLU A 236 14.38 5.74 4.19
N MET A 237 14.48 6.14 5.46
CA MET A 237 14.51 7.55 5.85
C MET A 237 15.82 8.20 5.38
N SER A 238 15.72 9.15 4.44
CA SER A 238 16.89 9.81 3.83
C SER A 238 17.35 11.01 4.65
N HIS A 239 16.45 11.97 4.92
CA HIS A 239 16.72 13.17 5.73
C HIS A 239 15.42 13.89 6.13
N GLY A 240 15.49 14.75 7.14
CA GLY A 240 14.48 15.76 7.44
C GLY A 240 14.83 17.12 6.82
N ASN A 241 13.84 17.83 6.31
CA ASN A 241 13.99 19.19 5.80
C ASN A 241 13.21 20.16 6.68
N THR A 242 13.92 20.91 7.53
CA THR A 242 13.34 21.92 8.43
C THR A 242 12.78 23.14 7.71
N THR A 243 13.21 23.41 6.47
CA THR A 243 12.70 24.54 5.69
C THR A 243 11.31 24.25 5.14
N THR A 244 11.07 23.03 4.65
CA THR A 244 9.74 22.61 4.18
C THR A 244 8.91 21.90 5.25
N ASN A 245 9.51 21.61 6.41
CA ASN A 245 8.94 20.81 7.49
C ASN A 245 8.46 19.42 7.00
N GLN A 246 9.33 18.73 6.26
CA GLN A 246 9.03 17.44 5.64
C GLN A 246 10.08 16.38 5.97
N LEU A 247 9.63 15.14 6.08
CA LEU A 247 10.48 13.95 6.12
C LEU A 247 10.61 13.37 4.71
N VAL A 248 11.83 13.06 4.30
CA VAL A 248 12.13 12.49 2.98
C VAL A 248 12.48 11.02 3.14
N ILE A 249 11.72 10.15 2.46
CA ILE A 249 11.88 8.70 2.47
C ILE A 249 12.13 8.23 1.04
N ASP A 250 13.17 7.43 0.82
CA ASP A 250 13.36 6.69 -0.43
C ASP A 250 12.62 5.33 -0.32
N ALA A 251 11.91 4.93 -1.37
CA ALA A 251 11.15 3.68 -1.38
C ALA A 251 11.04 3.09 -2.79
N ASP A 252 10.87 1.78 -2.88
CA ASP A 252 10.60 1.08 -4.13
C ASP A 252 9.11 0.73 -4.22
N VAL A 253 8.44 1.17 -5.29
CA VAL A 253 7.06 0.80 -5.60
C VAL A 253 7.05 -0.21 -6.72
N SER A 254 6.40 -1.35 -6.49
CA SER A 254 6.22 -2.40 -7.49
C SER A 254 4.76 -2.61 -7.84
N PHE A 255 4.48 -2.93 -9.10
CA PHE A 255 3.13 -3.22 -9.60
C PHE A 255 3.18 -4.03 -10.89
N TYR A 256 2.13 -4.80 -11.14
CA TYR A 256 1.98 -5.62 -12.34
C TYR A 256 1.09 -4.92 -13.37
N SER A 257 1.56 -4.85 -14.62
CA SER A 257 0.77 -4.41 -15.77
C SER A 257 0.47 -5.59 -16.69
N ALA A 258 -0.81 -5.87 -16.91
CA ALA A 258 -1.24 -6.88 -17.90
C ALA A 258 -1.21 -6.34 -19.34
N SER A 259 -1.04 -5.03 -19.51
CA SER A 259 -1.27 -4.33 -20.77
C SER A 259 -0.12 -4.46 -21.76
N PRO A 260 -0.40 -4.60 -23.07
CA PRO A 260 0.61 -4.42 -24.11
C PRO A 260 0.97 -2.93 -24.32
N MET A 261 0.30 -2.00 -23.63
CA MET A 261 0.62 -0.58 -23.67
C MET A 261 1.82 -0.25 -22.77
N ARG A 262 2.70 0.60 -23.30
CA ARG A 262 3.87 1.13 -22.62
C ARG A 262 3.69 2.61 -22.35
N LEU A 263 4.04 3.04 -21.14
CA LEU A 263 4.14 4.45 -20.78
C LEU A 263 5.62 4.76 -20.56
N GLU A 264 6.19 5.73 -21.26
CA GLU A 264 7.63 6.02 -21.20
C GLU A 264 7.92 7.52 -21.25
N GLY A 265 9.02 7.97 -20.65
CA GLY A 265 9.46 9.35 -20.80
C GLY A 265 8.46 10.39 -20.27
N PHE A 266 7.70 10.02 -19.23
CA PHE A 266 6.86 10.96 -18.47
C PHE A 266 7.70 11.82 -17.52
N GLY A 267 8.99 11.51 -17.33
CA GLY A 267 9.85 12.23 -16.41
C GLY A 267 9.40 12.03 -14.96
N LEU A 268 9.34 13.13 -14.20
CA LEU A 268 8.89 13.12 -12.81
C LEU A 268 7.35 13.12 -12.74
N LEU A 269 6.76 12.03 -12.27
CA LEU A 269 5.36 12.00 -11.84
C LEU A 269 5.27 12.25 -10.34
N LYS A 270 4.35 13.12 -9.95
CA LYS A 270 3.97 13.32 -8.56
C LYS A 270 2.60 12.74 -8.28
N ALA A 271 2.48 11.95 -7.23
CA ALA A 271 1.21 11.53 -6.66
C ALA A 271 1.06 12.13 -5.27
N GLU A 272 -0.10 12.67 -4.94
CA GLU A 272 -0.43 13.08 -3.59
C GLU A 272 -0.80 11.85 -2.76
N LEU A 273 -0.33 11.82 -1.52
CA LEU A 273 -0.59 10.75 -0.57
C LEU A 273 -1.62 11.20 0.46
N TYR A 274 -2.60 10.36 0.73
CA TYR A 274 -3.68 10.60 1.67
C TYR A 274 -3.80 9.43 2.64
N TYR A 275 -4.09 9.77 3.90
CA TYR A 275 -4.20 8.81 5.00
C TYR A 275 -5.45 9.08 5.84
N ASP A 276 -6.23 8.04 6.11
CA ASP A 276 -7.34 8.09 7.07
C ASP A 276 -6.92 7.42 8.38
N VAL A 277 -6.78 8.22 9.45
CA VAL A 277 -6.33 7.73 10.76
C VAL A 277 -7.34 6.76 11.38
N SER A 278 -8.63 7.00 11.18
CA SER A 278 -9.71 6.17 11.72
C SER A 278 -9.92 4.88 10.93
N GLY A 279 -9.84 4.98 9.60
CA GLY A 279 -9.95 3.84 8.68
C GLY A 279 -8.76 2.89 8.78
N ASN A 280 -7.60 3.36 9.23
CA ASN A 280 -6.40 2.55 9.48
C ASN A 280 -6.26 2.08 10.94
N ASN A 281 -7.35 2.00 11.73
CA ASN A 281 -7.28 1.50 13.10
C ASN A 281 -6.68 0.07 13.13
N PRO A 282 -5.64 -0.20 13.94
CA PRO A 282 -5.03 -1.52 14.12
C PRO A 282 -6.01 -2.67 14.40
N ASP A 283 -7.14 -2.38 15.06
CA ASP A 283 -8.14 -3.39 15.42
C ASP A 283 -9.01 -3.86 14.23
N LEU A 284 -8.92 -3.18 13.08
CA LEU A 284 -9.70 -3.49 11.89
C LEU A 284 -9.05 -4.60 11.06
N SER A 285 -9.88 -5.49 10.50
CA SER A 285 -9.40 -6.47 9.53
C SER A 285 -8.88 -5.80 8.24
N PRO A 286 -7.97 -6.43 7.47
CA PRO A 286 -7.46 -5.86 6.22
C PRO A 286 -8.57 -5.45 5.23
N ALA A 287 -9.65 -6.23 5.14
CA ALA A 287 -10.78 -5.95 4.26
C ALA A 287 -11.60 -4.72 4.72
N GLU A 288 -11.82 -4.57 6.03
CA GLU A 288 -12.50 -3.40 6.58
C GLU A 288 -11.64 -2.14 6.47
N ARG A 289 -10.33 -2.28 6.68
CA ARG A 289 -9.36 -1.21 6.48
C ARG A 289 -9.38 -0.70 5.04
N LEU A 290 -9.27 -1.58 4.06
CA LEU A 290 -9.36 -1.20 2.65
C LEU A 290 -10.70 -0.53 2.32
N LYS A 291 -11.80 -0.98 2.92
CA LYS A 291 -13.12 -0.36 2.72
C LYS A 291 -13.17 1.06 3.28
N LEU A 292 -12.58 1.33 4.44
CA LEU A 292 -12.66 2.61 5.15
C LEU A 292 -11.58 3.61 4.73
N ALA A 293 -10.33 3.16 4.63
CA ALA A 293 -9.15 3.95 4.30
C ALA A 293 -8.72 3.85 2.83
N GLY A 294 -9.30 2.94 2.05
CA GLY A 294 -9.08 2.89 0.60
C GLY A 294 -9.99 3.86 -0.17
N PRO A 295 -9.82 3.92 -1.50
CA PRO A 295 -10.57 4.84 -2.35
C PRO A 295 -12.09 4.54 -2.34
N PRO A 296 -12.93 5.54 -2.71
CA PRO A 296 -12.57 6.90 -3.07
C PRO A 296 -12.18 7.74 -1.85
N LEU A 297 -11.43 8.82 -2.05
CA LEU A 297 -11.14 9.84 -1.04
C LEU A 297 -12.43 10.35 -0.38
N ARG A 298 -12.37 10.49 0.94
CA ARG A 298 -13.50 10.94 1.79
C ARG A 298 -13.02 12.03 2.75
N ALA A 299 -13.96 12.67 3.43
CA ALA A 299 -13.66 13.75 4.39
C ALA A 299 -12.68 13.35 5.52
N GLY A 300 -12.56 12.06 5.85
CA GLY A 300 -11.59 11.55 6.83
C GLY A 300 -10.15 11.41 6.32
N HIS A 301 -9.93 11.53 5.01
CA HIS A 301 -8.60 11.44 4.41
C HIS A 301 -7.87 12.77 4.55
N VAL A 302 -6.66 12.73 5.12
CA VAL A 302 -5.78 13.88 5.28
C VAL A 302 -4.58 13.72 4.37
N LYS A 303 -4.22 14.78 3.63
CA LYS A 303 -2.99 14.79 2.83
C LYS A 303 -1.78 14.63 3.75
N MET A 304 -1.00 13.59 3.54
CA MET A 304 0.22 13.31 4.32
C MET A 304 1.49 13.74 3.58
N GLY A 305 1.42 13.98 2.28
CA GLY A 305 2.58 14.37 1.49
C GLY A 305 2.47 14.03 0.01
N GLU A 306 3.62 13.86 -0.63
CA GLU A 306 3.74 13.60 -2.07
C GLU A 306 4.76 12.49 -2.35
N CYS A 307 4.44 11.59 -3.27
CA CYS A 307 5.35 10.60 -3.81
C CYS A 307 5.86 11.05 -5.18
N HIS A 308 7.17 11.13 -5.32
CA HIS A 308 7.88 11.48 -6.56
C HIS A 308 8.41 10.20 -7.20
N MET A 309 7.84 9.83 -8.35
CA MET A 309 8.29 8.72 -9.18
C MET A 309 9.21 9.27 -10.28
N TYR A 310 10.50 8.95 -10.20
CA TYR A 310 11.48 9.36 -11.20
C TYR A 310 11.50 8.36 -12.36
N ASP A 311 11.62 8.86 -13.58
CA ASP A 311 11.73 8.06 -14.81
C ASP A 311 10.60 7.03 -14.97
N TYR A 312 9.38 7.44 -14.67
CA TYR A 312 8.22 6.54 -14.65
C TYR A 312 8.05 5.85 -16.00
N THR A 313 8.12 4.53 -15.94
CA THR A 313 7.99 3.64 -17.08
C THR A 313 7.07 2.50 -16.70
N VAL A 314 6.10 2.23 -17.58
CA VAL A 314 5.22 1.06 -17.47
C VAL A 314 5.48 0.18 -18.67
N VAL A 315 5.84 -1.06 -18.43
CA VAL A 315 5.92 -2.14 -19.41
C VAL A 315 5.05 -3.31 -18.99
N GLN A 316 4.71 -4.17 -19.94
CA GLN A 316 3.99 -5.40 -19.65
C GLN A 316 4.79 -6.27 -18.67
N GLY A 317 4.12 -6.79 -17.64
CA GLY A 317 4.73 -7.62 -16.60
C GLY A 317 4.98 -6.85 -15.30
N MET A 318 6.01 -7.27 -14.57
CA MET A 318 6.39 -6.68 -13.28
C MET A 318 7.20 -5.40 -13.49
N ASN A 319 6.77 -4.32 -12.86
CA ASN A 319 7.46 -3.03 -12.86
C ASN A 319 7.91 -2.71 -11.44
N THR A 320 9.11 -2.13 -11.30
CA THR A 320 9.64 -1.59 -10.05
C THR A 320 10.15 -0.19 -10.32
N ILE A 321 9.66 0.78 -9.57
CA ILE A 321 9.99 2.19 -9.73
C ILE A 321 10.58 2.70 -8.42
N LYS A 322 11.74 3.35 -8.53
CA LYS A 322 12.35 4.06 -7.41
C LYS A 322 11.59 5.36 -7.19
N THR A 323 11.19 5.56 -5.95
CA THR A 323 10.37 6.70 -5.55
C THR A 323 11.01 7.43 -4.39
N ARG A 324 10.71 8.72 -4.30
CA ARG A 324 11.01 9.54 -3.14
C ARG A 324 9.72 10.11 -2.60
N ILE A 325 9.46 9.83 -1.34
CA ILE A 325 8.27 10.26 -0.64
C ILE A 325 8.64 11.45 0.24
N TYR A 326 7.89 12.53 0.11
CA TYR A 326 8.00 13.75 0.89
C TYR A 326 6.79 13.80 1.80
N LEU A 327 6.97 13.46 3.08
CA LEU A 327 5.91 13.43 4.07
C LEU A 327 5.89 14.75 4.84
N ASP A 328 4.74 15.41 4.85
CA ASP A 328 4.49 16.61 5.65
C ASP A 328 4.47 16.23 7.13
N ALA A 329 5.17 16.99 7.98
CA ALA A 329 5.15 16.76 9.42
C ALA A 329 3.81 17.20 10.03
N ASN A 330 2.82 16.31 9.95
CA ASN A 330 1.46 16.51 10.43
C ASN A 330 0.94 15.30 11.22
N TYR A 331 -0.23 15.45 11.84
CA TYR A 331 -0.81 14.41 12.69
C TYR A 331 -1.03 13.09 11.94
N ALA A 332 -1.54 13.11 10.71
CA ALA A 332 -1.80 11.89 9.94
C ALA A 332 -0.50 11.14 9.61
N THR A 333 0.55 11.88 9.22
CA THR A 333 1.90 11.34 8.99
C THR A 333 2.46 10.71 10.26
N GLY A 334 2.34 11.37 11.41
CA GLY A 334 2.80 10.86 12.70
C GLY A 334 2.09 9.57 13.12
N GLN A 335 0.78 9.50 12.91
CA GLN A 335 -0.01 8.29 13.14
C GLN A 335 0.40 7.15 12.20
N SER A 336 0.62 7.44 10.91
CA SER A 336 1.05 6.44 9.93
C SER A 336 2.44 5.89 10.26
N LEU A 337 3.45 6.75 10.48
CA LEU A 337 4.80 6.29 10.79
C LEU A 337 4.89 5.57 12.13
N GLY A 338 4.18 6.04 13.17
CA GLY A 338 4.17 5.39 14.48
C GLY A 338 3.53 4.00 14.45
N ARG A 339 2.43 3.83 13.72
CA ARG A 339 1.81 2.52 13.49
C ARG A 339 2.68 1.61 12.64
N TRP A 340 3.38 2.13 11.64
CA TRP A 340 4.29 1.36 10.80
C TRP A 340 5.46 0.83 11.62
N ALA A 341 6.05 1.67 12.48
CA ALA A 341 7.11 1.30 13.42
C ALA A 341 6.63 0.33 14.52
N SER A 342 5.32 0.19 14.69
CA SER A 342 4.67 -0.78 15.58
C SER A 342 4.20 -2.05 14.83
N GLU A 343 4.72 -2.30 13.62
CA GLU A 343 4.44 -3.47 12.77
C GLU A 343 3.00 -3.57 12.24
N PHE A 344 2.24 -2.47 12.26
CA PHE A 344 0.88 -2.48 11.71
C PHE A 344 0.88 -2.18 10.22
N ASP A 345 0.24 -3.07 9.46
CA ASP A 345 -0.09 -2.89 8.05
C ASP A 345 -1.08 -1.74 7.85
N GLN A 346 -0.89 -0.96 6.79
CA GLN A 346 -1.68 0.24 6.52
C GLN A 346 -2.09 0.33 5.05
N THR A 347 -3.14 1.11 4.81
CA THR A 347 -3.60 1.49 3.49
C THR A 347 -3.40 3.00 3.30
N ILE A 348 -2.65 3.36 2.27
CA ILE A 348 -2.43 4.75 1.83
C ILE A 348 -3.09 4.96 0.48
N VAL A 349 -3.90 6.00 0.34
CA VAL A 349 -4.47 6.38 -0.95
C VAL A 349 -3.52 7.30 -1.68
N SER A 350 -3.19 6.96 -2.91
CA SER A 350 -2.40 7.80 -3.79
C SER A 350 -3.29 8.35 -4.90
N VAL A 351 -3.17 9.64 -5.19
CA VAL A 351 -3.88 10.32 -6.28
C VAL A 351 -2.89 11.03 -7.17
N GLY A 352 -2.92 10.75 -8.47
CA GLY A 352 -2.01 11.43 -9.40
C GLY A 352 -2.17 10.98 -10.85
N PRO A 353 -1.26 11.44 -11.72
CA PRO A 353 -0.23 12.44 -11.46
C PRO A 353 -0.78 13.86 -11.29
N THR A 354 -0.07 14.76 -10.61
CA THR A 354 -0.54 16.13 -10.34
C THR A 354 0.27 17.26 -10.99
N ASN A 355 1.35 16.94 -11.72
CA ASN A 355 2.38 17.93 -12.07
C ASN A 355 2.85 17.92 -13.54
N ILE A 356 2.26 17.09 -14.40
CA ILE A 356 2.76 16.93 -15.77
C ILE A 356 1.93 17.71 -16.77
N SER A 357 0.63 17.46 -16.81
CA SER A 357 -0.23 18.06 -17.81
C SER A 357 -1.70 18.02 -17.38
N PRO A 358 -2.49 19.07 -17.69
CA PRO A 358 -3.91 19.12 -17.33
C PRO A 358 -4.72 17.92 -17.84
N PHE A 359 -4.34 17.29 -18.95
CA PHE A 359 -5.11 16.18 -19.53
C PHE A 359 -4.85 14.83 -18.86
N ILE A 360 -3.78 14.69 -18.08
CA ILE A 360 -3.49 13.50 -17.24
C ILE A 360 -3.52 13.80 -15.75
N ASP A 361 -4.02 14.97 -15.34
CA ASP A 361 -4.08 15.35 -13.94
C ASP A 361 -5.07 14.49 -13.14
N GLY A 362 -4.60 13.82 -12.09
CA GLY A 362 -5.40 12.96 -11.22
C GLY A 362 -6.14 11.84 -11.95
N ILE A 363 -5.55 11.25 -13.00
CA ILE A 363 -6.17 10.12 -13.75
C ILE A 363 -6.13 8.78 -13.03
N TRP A 364 -5.36 8.68 -11.94
CA TRP A 364 -5.26 7.49 -11.14
C TRP A 364 -5.52 7.81 -9.67
N GLU A 365 -6.32 6.96 -9.05
CA GLU A 365 -6.57 6.93 -7.61
C GLU A 365 -6.53 5.46 -7.19
N GLY A 366 -5.63 5.12 -6.27
CA GLY A 366 -5.44 3.74 -5.86
C GLY A 366 -5.01 3.59 -4.41
N ALA A 367 -5.40 2.48 -3.82
CA ALA A 367 -4.88 2.04 -2.53
C ALA A 367 -3.49 1.43 -2.71
N ASN A 368 -2.60 1.76 -1.79
CA ASN A 368 -1.26 1.20 -1.68
C ASN A 368 -1.17 0.55 -0.30
N ASP A 369 -0.92 -0.75 -0.29
CA ASP A 369 -0.68 -1.45 0.96
C ASP A 369 0.75 -1.16 1.40
N MET A 370 0.89 -0.64 2.60
CA MET A 370 2.16 -0.39 3.27
C MET A 370 2.30 -1.40 4.41
N PRO A 371 3.07 -2.49 4.20
CA PRO A 371 3.31 -3.47 5.25
C PRO A 371 3.97 -2.81 6.46
N GLY A 372 3.62 -3.27 7.66
CA GLY A 372 4.31 -2.90 8.89
C GLY A 372 5.81 -3.13 8.80
N SER A 373 6.59 -2.40 9.60
CA SER A 373 8.03 -2.63 9.71
C SER A 373 8.30 -4.09 10.11
N SER A 374 9.37 -4.69 9.57
CA SER A 374 9.86 -6.01 10.01
C SER A 374 10.71 -5.93 11.28
N ILE A 375 10.99 -4.71 11.75
CA ILE A 375 11.75 -4.40 12.95
C ILE A 375 10.89 -3.49 13.81
N THR A 376 10.47 -3.96 15.00
CA THR A 376 9.78 -3.11 15.98
C THR A 376 10.69 -2.01 16.50
N LEU A 377 10.10 -0.84 16.78
CA LEU A 377 10.82 0.23 17.47
C LEU A 377 11.35 -0.21 18.85
N TYR A 378 10.55 -0.99 19.59
CA TYR A 378 10.91 -1.58 20.87
C TYR A 378 10.75 -3.09 20.81
N THR A 379 11.79 -3.82 21.20
CA THR A 379 11.88 -5.28 21.00
C THR A 379 11.71 -6.07 22.29
N ALA A 380 12.16 -5.50 23.41
CA ALA A 380 12.11 -6.18 24.71
C ALA A 380 12.17 -5.18 25.85
N THR A 381 11.74 -5.63 27.02
CA THR A 381 11.89 -4.90 28.28
C THR A 381 12.50 -5.85 29.31
N PHE A 382 13.32 -5.29 30.20
CA PHE A 382 13.96 -6.03 31.29
C PHE A 382 13.73 -5.32 32.62
N VAL A 383 13.43 -6.11 33.65
CA VAL A 383 13.15 -5.64 35.01
C VAL A 383 13.97 -6.43 36.02
N THR A 384 14.61 -5.74 36.95
CA THR A 384 15.31 -6.35 38.08
C THR A 384 14.88 -5.72 39.40
N ALA A 385 15.26 -6.35 40.50
CA ALA A 385 15.08 -5.76 41.82
C ALA A 385 15.73 -4.37 41.92
N ASP A 386 16.89 -4.15 41.27
CA ASP A 386 17.56 -2.86 41.28
C ASP A 386 16.76 -1.78 40.53
N THR A 387 16.18 -2.10 39.36
CA THR A 387 15.41 -1.11 38.58
C THR A 387 13.99 -0.89 39.11
N LEU A 388 13.38 -1.92 39.70
CA LEU A 388 12.01 -1.91 40.19
C LEU A 388 11.90 -1.43 41.64
N VAL A 389 12.78 -1.87 42.54
CA VAL A 389 12.67 -1.65 44.00
C VAL A 389 13.54 -0.48 44.46
N LYS A 390 14.84 -0.52 44.14
CA LYS A 390 15.78 0.54 44.53
C LYS A 390 15.53 1.80 43.70
N GLY A 391 15.55 1.68 42.37
CA GLY A 391 15.51 2.82 41.46
C GLY A 391 16.84 3.58 41.43
N TYR A 392 16.88 4.68 40.69
CA TYR A 392 18.07 5.53 40.55
C TYR A 392 17.72 7.00 40.69
N ASN A 393 18.69 7.80 41.11
CA ASN A 393 18.52 9.25 41.15
C ASN A 393 18.88 9.86 39.79
N PRO A 394 17.96 10.54 39.08
CA PRO A 394 18.24 11.10 37.76
C PRO A 394 19.27 12.25 37.79
N LYS A 395 19.52 12.87 38.95
CA LYS A 395 20.48 13.96 39.13
C LYS A 395 21.88 13.48 39.50
N THR A 396 22.00 12.42 40.30
CA THR A 396 23.32 11.92 40.76
C THR A 396 23.75 10.63 40.07
N GLY A 397 22.81 9.85 39.52
CA GLY A 397 23.06 8.52 38.95
C GLY A 397 23.20 7.41 40.00
N GLU A 398 23.25 7.75 41.29
CA GLU A 398 23.43 6.75 42.34
C GLU A 398 22.16 5.89 42.52
N PRO A 399 22.31 4.59 42.86
CA PRO A 399 21.19 3.76 43.28
C PRO A 399 20.46 4.40 44.45
N CYS A 400 19.15 4.46 44.37
CA CYS A 400 18.34 4.99 45.44
C CYS A 400 18.25 3.99 46.60
N LYS A 401 18.25 4.51 47.83
CA LYS A 401 17.79 3.70 48.96
C LYS A 401 16.27 3.63 48.89
N VAL A 402 15.72 2.48 49.23
CA VAL A 402 14.26 2.23 49.19
C VAL A 402 13.46 3.30 49.97
N TRP A 403 14.02 3.89 51.04
CA TRP A 403 13.41 4.90 51.92
C TRP A 403 13.85 6.35 51.64
N ASP A 404 14.79 6.60 50.71
CA ASP A 404 15.19 7.96 50.29
C ASP A 404 14.10 8.55 49.38
N GLY A 405 12.92 8.70 49.97
CA GLY A 405 11.66 8.92 49.31
C GLY A 405 11.31 10.39 49.15
N GLY A 406 11.81 10.99 48.08
CA GLY A 406 11.14 12.08 47.40
C GLY A 406 10.69 11.60 46.01
N ILE A 407 9.44 11.89 45.64
CA ILE A 407 8.90 11.65 44.28
C ILE A 407 9.78 12.31 43.20
N ASP A 408 10.53 13.36 43.57
CA ASP A 408 11.39 14.14 42.68
C ASP A 408 12.85 13.67 42.63
N SER A 409 13.25 12.67 43.43
CA SER A 409 14.65 12.27 43.59
C SER A 409 14.98 10.84 43.15
N CYS A 410 14.01 9.95 42.97
CA CYS A 410 14.26 8.54 42.68
C CYS A 410 13.27 7.97 41.66
N ASP A 411 13.79 7.67 40.47
CA ASP A 411 13.03 7.11 39.35
C ASP A 411 13.16 5.56 39.38
N ARG A 412 12.03 4.87 39.24
CA ARG A 412 11.92 3.39 39.21
C ARG A 412 11.24 2.96 37.92
N GLY A 413 11.65 1.82 37.35
CA GLY A 413 10.95 1.29 36.18
C GLY A 413 11.72 0.29 35.33
N SER A 414 11.51 0.47 34.03
CA SER A 414 11.91 -0.33 32.88
C SER A 414 13.32 -0.19 32.36
N THR A 415 14.12 -1.21 32.05
CA THR A 415 15.06 -1.06 30.92
C THR A 415 14.36 -1.49 29.64
N VAL A 416 14.17 -0.55 28.71
CA VAL A 416 13.57 -0.80 27.40
C VAL A 416 14.68 -0.97 26.37
N MET A 417 14.54 -1.95 25.49
CA MET A 417 15.43 -2.20 24.36
C MET A 417 14.67 -1.99 23.06
N GLY A 418 15.35 -1.44 22.07
CA GLY A 418 14.79 -1.19 20.76
C GLY A 418 15.81 -1.38 19.65
N MET A 419 15.31 -1.39 18.43
CA MET A 419 16.12 -1.45 17.21
C MET A 419 15.72 -0.30 16.28
N ASN A 420 16.69 0.20 15.52
CA ASN A 420 16.39 1.19 14.50
C ASN A 420 15.84 0.52 13.23
N PRO A 421 14.59 0.81 12.81
CA PRO A 421 14.06 0.30 11.55
C PRO A 421 14.64 1.02 10.32
N PHE A 422 15.38 2.12 10.50
CA PHE A 422 16.00 2.90 9.43
C PHE A 422 17.53 2.80 9.43
N LYS A 423 18.13 3.08 8.25
CA LYS A 423 19.59 3.19 8.10
C LYS A 423 20.16 4.51 8.61
N ARG A 424 19.31 5.50 8.88
CA ARG A 424 19.69 6.83 9.37
C ARG A 424 19.51 6.91 10.88
N GLU A 425 20.39 7.65 11.53
CA GLU A 425 20.18 8.08 12.90
C GLU A 425 18.97 9.01 13.01
N TRP A 426 18.21 8.87 14.09
CA TRP A 426 17.14 9.78 14.47
C TRP A 426 16.98 9.76 15.99
N PHE A 427 16.13 10.63 16.53
CA PHE A 427 15.97 10.76 17.99
C PHE A 427 14.51 10.64 18.40
N ILE A 428 14.28 10.15 19.62
CA ILE A 428 12.97 10.09 20.27
C ILE A 428 13.00 10.96 21.51
N LYS A 429 11.98 11.80 21.72
CA LYS A 429 11.77 12.49 23.00
C LYS A 429 10.29 12.48 23.38
N ASP A 430 9.98 13.03 24.55
CA ASP A 430 8.62 13.24 25.04
C ASP A 430 7.75 11.98 24.93
N ILE A 431 8.35 10.84 25.27
CA ILE A 431 7.66 9.54 25.33
C ILE A 431 6.64 9.62 26.46
N GLU A 432 5.40 9.25 26.18
CA GLU A 432 4.35 9.02 27.17
C GLU A 432 3.51 7.82 26.71
N TYR A 433 3.69 6.69 27.40
CA TYR A 433 2.96 5.44 27.12
C TYR A 433 2.23 4.95 28.35
N GLU A 434 1.04 4.43 28.12
CA GLU A 434 0.32 3.64 29.10
C GLU A 434 0.59 2.16 28.81
N THR A 435 0.98 1.43 29.85
CA THR A 435 1.39 0.03 29.75
C THR A 435 0.37 -0.86 30.44
N TYR A 436 -0.05 -1.88 29.71
CA TYR A 436 -1.07 -2.83 30.10
C TYR A 436 -0.52 -4.27 30.03
N LEU A 437 -0.93 -5.08 30.99
CA LEU A 437 -0.78 -6.53 30.98
C LEU A 437 -1.81 -7.14 30.01
N GLU A 438 -1.48 -8.30 29.42
CA GLU A 438 -2.41 -8.99 28.51
C GLU A 438 -3.68 -9.52 29.17
N GLN A 439 -3.61 -9.77 30.48
CA GLN A 439 -4.71 -10.28 31.27
C GLN A 439 -4.90 -9.43 32.52
N GLU A 440 -6.12 -9.41 33.02
CA GLU A 440 -6.44 -8.78 34.29
C GLU A 440 -6.05 -9.71 35.46
N TYR A 441 -5.50 -9.11 36.52
CA TYR A 441 -5.14 -9.80 37.75
C TYR A 441 -6.00 -9.30 38.90
N GLU A 442 -6.53 -10.23 39.67
CA GLU A 442 -7.21 -10.00 40.94
C GLU A 442 -6.53 -10.89 41.99
N TYR A 443 -5.96 -10.26 43.02
CA TYR A 443 -5.08 -10.96 43.96
C TYR A 443 -5.07 -10.29 45.33
N SER A 444 -4.74 -11.08 46.34
CA SER A 444 -4.41 -10.62 47.67
C SER A 444 -3.02 -11.10 48.04
N GLY A 445 -2.34 -10.38 48.90
CA GLY A 445 -1.03 -10.80 49.39
C GLY A 445 -0.82 -10.39 50.83
N THR A 446 0.21 -10.97 51.42
CA THR A 446 0.63 -10.61 52.77
C THR A 446 2.08 -10.15 52.76
N PHE A 447 2.30 -8.90 53.13
CA PHE A 447 3.63 -8.35 53.36
C PHE A 447 4.14 -8.87 54.70
N LEU A 448 5.21 -9.66 54.66
CA LEU A 448 5.80 -10.32 55.81
C LEU A 448 7.10 -9.64 56.18
N THR A 449 7.30 -9.46 57.48
CA THR A 449 8.57 -8.97 58.02
C THR A 449 9.11 -10.04 58.93
N LYS A 450 10.23 -10.64 58.50
CA LYS A 450 10.82 -11.79 59.16
C LYS A 450 12.24 -11.41 59.57
N VAL A 451 12.59 -11.75 60.80
CA VAL A 451 13.98 -11.75 61.22
C VAL A 451 14.68 -12.91 60.52
N ILE A 452 15.85 -12.64 59.94
CA ILE A 452 16.65 -13.68 59.29
C ILE A 452 17.04 -14.72 60.36
N PRO A 453 16.81 -16.02 60.13
CA PRO A 453 17.08 -17.05 61.12
C PRO A 453 18.51 -16.98 61.69
N GLY A 454 18.63 -16.94 63.01
CA GLY A 454 19.90 -16.82 63.73
C GLY A 454 20.38 -15.38 63.98
N GLN A 455 19.63 -14.37 63.55
CA GLN A 455 19.92 -12.94 63.81
C GLN A 455 19.03 -12.34 64.91
N GLU A 456 18.24 -13.15 65.62
CA GLU A 456 17.22 -12.68 66.57
C GLU A 456 17.80 -11.89 67.75
N ASN A 457 19.02 -12.23 68.16
CA ASN A 457 19.72 -11.63 69.31
C ASN A 457 20.70 -10.52 68.93
N VAL A 458 20.74 -10.11 67.66
CA VAL A 458 21.60 -9.00 67.24
C VAL A 458 21.04 -7.69 67.81
N GLU A 459 21.88 -6.89 68.45
CA GLU A 459 21.47 -5.56 68.93
C GLU A 459 21.34 -4.59 67.76
N VAL A 460 20.20 -3.90 67.66
CA VAL A 460 19.99 -2.89 66.63
C VAL A 460 20.73 -1.60 67.04
N PRO A 461 21.73 -1.12 66.28
CA PRO A 461 22.69 -0.11 66.73
C PRO A 461 22.08 1.22 67.18
N PHE A 462 20.85 1.52 66.77
CA PHE A 462 20.20 2.82 66.96
C PHE A 462 19.15 2.81 68.10
N THR A 463 18.93 1.67 68.75
CA THR A 463 17.80 1.46 69.68
C THR A 463 18.20 1.31 71.14
N GLY A 464 19.48 1.53 71.47
CA GLY A 464 19.95 1.51 72.86
C GLY A 464 19.86 0.13 73.54
N GLY A 465 20.18 -0.95 72.83
CA GLY A 465 20.25 -2.32 73.38
C GLY A 465 18.99 -3.18 73.16
N THR A 466 18.13 -2.82 72.21
CA THR A 466 16.99 -3.68 71.80
C THR A 466 17.48 -4.70 70.77
N THR A 467 17.06 -5.95 70.90
CA THR A 467 17.39 -7.01 69.94
C THR A 467 16.50 -6.94 68.70
N VAL A 468 16.97 -7.44 67.55
CA VAL A 468 16.18 -7.51 66.31
C VAL A 468 14.88 -8.28 66.53
N GLY A 469 14.90 -9.38 67.29
CA GLY A 469 13.72 -10.17 67.63
C GLY A 469 12.66 -9.40 68.42
N ASP A 470 13.08 -8.54 69.35
CA ASP A 470 12.18 -7.71 70.14
C ASP A 470 11.67 -6.47 69.37
N LEU A 471 12.49 -5.92 68.47
CA LEU A 471 12.18 -4.71 67.71
C LEU A 471 11.21 -4.98 66.55
N PHE A 472 11.32 -6.14 65.90
CA PHE A 472 10.59 -6.46 64.66
C PHE A 472 9.44 -7.45 64.85
N ASN A 473 8.76 -7.41 66.00
CA ASN A 473 7.46 -8.05 66.16
C ASN A 473 6.35 -7.25 65.45
N ILE A 474 6.55 -6.99 64.15
CA ILE A 474 5.66 -6.18 63.33
C ILE A 474 4.61 -7.11 62.70
N PRO A 475 3.31 -6.82 62.87
CA PRO A 475 2.26 -7.64 62.28
C PRO A 475 2.36 -7.63 60.75
N ALA A 476 2.12 -8.79 60.17
CA ALA A 476 1.97 -8.95 58.74
C ALA A 476 0.89 -8.00 58.20
N VAL A 477 1.18 -7.31 57.10
CA VAL A 477 0.24 -6.38 56.47
C VAL A 477 -0.37 -7.07 55.25
N SER A 478 -1.64 -7.45 55.35
CA SER A 478 -2.37 -8.00 54.22
C SER A 478 -2.92 -6.88 53.34
N PHE A 479 -2.89 -7.08 52.03
CA PHE A 479 -3.44 -6.17 51.04
C PHE A 479 -4.31 -6.95 50.05
N SER A 480 -5.33 -6.27 49.49
CA SER A 480 -6.22 -6.88 48.49
C SER A 480 -6.41 -5.94 47.30
N CYS A 481 -6.09 -6.47 46.13
CA CYS A 481 -6.11 -5.75 44.87
C CYS A 481 -7.26 -6.22 44.01
N GLY A 482 -8.14 -5.28 43.65
CA GLY A 482 -9.18 -5.53 42.68
C GLY A 482 -8.61 -5.83 41.29
N ARG A 483 -9.50 -6.32 40.42
CA ARG A 483 -9.17 -6.70 39.05
C ARG A 483 -8.59 -5.53 38.26
N SER A 484 -7.37 -5.70 37.73
CA SER A 484 -6.67 -4.70 36.90
C SER A 484 -5.71 -5.36 35.92
N ASN A 485 -5.57 -4.77 34.73
CA ASN A 485 -4.48 -5.06 33.80
C ASN A 485 -3.51 -3.86 33.67
N VAL A 486 -3.71 -2.79 34.41
CA VAL A 486 -2.92 -1.56 34.28
C VAL A 486 -1.59 -1.73 35.02
N LEU A 487 -0.47 -1.64 34.31
CA LEU A 487 0.86 -1.68 34.92
C LEU A 487 1.34 -0.28 35.33
N GLY A 488 1.04 0.73 34.52
CA GLY A 488 1.42 2.11 34.81
C GLY A 488 1.65 2.95 33.56
N ARG A 489 1.99 4.21 33.77
CA ARG A 489 2.41 5.15 32.72
C ARG A 489 3.92 5.28 32.73
N THR A 490 4.54 5.08 31.58
CA THR A 490 5.96 5.29 31.39
C THR A 490 6.19 6.56 30.57
N PHE A 491 7.17 7.37 30.95
CA PHE A 491 7.51 8.56 30.19
C PHE A 491 8.99 8.90 30.20
N SER A 492 9.45 9.64 29.19
CA SER A 492 10.84 10.10 29.13
C SER A 492 11.08 11.31 30.04
N LYS A 493 12.23 11.37 30.73
CA LYS A 493 12.63 12.47 31.62
C LYS A 493 14.14 12.78 31.45
N PRO A 494 14.59 14.03 31.66
CA PRO A 494 16.01 14.34 31.69
C PRO A 494 16.75 13.58 32.80
N GLY A 495 17.95 13.08 32.52
CA GLY A 495 18.76 12.31 33.46
C GLY A 495 18.49 10.80 33.48
N MET A 496 17.69 10.28 32.53
CA MET A 496 17.54 8.84 32.32
C MET A 496 18.86 8.20 31.87
N TRP A 497 19.03 6.91 32.19
CA TRP A 497 20.17 6.14 31.75
C TRP A 497 19.99 5.60 30.33
N ALA A 498 20.99 5.80 29.48
CA ALA A 498 21.22 4.98 28.30
C ALA A 498 21.91 3.68 28.74
N GLY A 499 21.42 2.54 28.26
CA GLY A 499 21.91 1.22 28.70
C GLY A 499 21.27 0.69 29.98
N TYR A 500 21.73 -0.49 30.39
CA TYR A 500 21.39 -1.10 31.67
C TYR A 500 22.36 -0.61 32.77
N PRO A 501 21.88 -0.06 33.90
CA PRO A 501 22.73 0.63 34.90
C PRO A 501 23.85 -0.20 35.56
N ASN A 502 23.82 -1.54 35.44
CA ASN A 502 24.74 -2.44 36.15
C ASN A 502 25.57 -3.38 35.24
N HIS A 503 25.64 -3.13 33.92
CA HIS A 503 26.57 -3.86 33.05
C HIS A 503 27.85 -3.06 32.81
N SER A 504 29.00 -3.69 33.10
CA SER A 504 30.35 -3.11 33.19
C SER A 504 30.70 -2.01 32.16
N PRO A 505 31.52 -1.02 32.58
CA PRO A 505 32.12 -0.02 31.70
C PRO A 505 33.02 -0.74 30.70
N GLY A 506 32.58 -0.85 29.44
CA GLY A 506 33.34 -1.61 28.45
C GLY A 506 32.70 -1.80 27.08
N VAL A 507 31.39 -1.60 26.94
CA VAL A 507 30.73 -1.57 25.63
C VAL A 507 30.35 -0.14 25.30
N GLY A 508 31.31 0.58 24.73
CA GLY A 508 31.21 2.00 24.43
C GLY A 508 30.09 2.31 23.43
N LEU A 509 29.06 2.98 23.93
CA LEU A 509 28.36 4.02 23.19
C LEU A 509 28.52 5.29 24.02
N SER A 510 29.72 5.87 23.97
CA SER A 510 30.02 7.16 24.58
C SER A 510 29.19 8.24 23.89
N TYR A 511 28.23 8.79 24.61
CA TYR A 511 27.57 10.04 24.22
C TYR A 511 28.60 11.18 24.33
N PRO A 512 28.68 12.11 23.37
CA PRO A 512 29.62 13.21 23.47
C PRO A 512 29.21 14.11 24.64
N PRO A 513 30.16 14.55 25.49
CA PRO A 513 29.89 15.58 26.49
C PRO A 513 29.74 16.94 25.80
N ASP A 514 28.70 17.70 26.16
CA ASP A 514 28.47 19.08 25.70
C ASP A 514 29.49 20.12 26.25
N ASP A 515 30.57 19.71 26.92
CA ASP A 515 31.61 20.64 27.38
C ASP A 515 33.04 20.06 27.22
N PRO A 516 33.86 20.58 26.28
CA PRO A 516 35.23 20.13 26.06
C PRO A 516 36.22 20.49 27.20
N ASN A 517 35.79 21.17 28.27
CA ASN A 517 36.63 21.53 29.41
C ASN A 517 36.39 20.72 30.70
N THR A 518 35.49 19.72 30.68
CA THR A 518 35.21 18.91 31.88
C THR A 518 36.06 17.64 31.91
N THR A 519 37.24 17.71 32.54
CA THR A 519 38.19 16.58 32.69
C THR A 519 37.93 15.70 33.92
N GLY A 520 36.70 15.67 34.44
CA GLY A 520 36.38 14.98 35.70
C GLY A 520 34.95 14.47 35.81
N VAL A 521 34.30 14.15 34.69
CA VAL A 521 32.96 13.55 34.71
C VAL A 521 33.10 12.04 34.92
N ASP A 522 32.65 11.56 36.07
CA ASP A 522 32.58 10.15 36.45
C ASP A 522 31.99 9.32 35.28
N GLU A 523 32.54 8.15 34.94
CA GLU A 523 32.07 7.33 33.80
C GLU A 523 30.56 7.00 33.92
N ASN A 524 30.05 6.95 35.15
CA ASN A 524 28.62 6.81 35.48
C ASN A 524 27.75 7.98 34.96
N LEU A 525 28.29 9.20 34.87
CA LEU A 525 27.55 10.37 34.38
C LEU A 525 27.49 10.42 32.84
N GLN A 526 28.42 9.79 32.12
CA GLN A 526 28.47 9.81 30.65
C GLN A 526 27.38 8.95 29.98
N ALA A 527 26.81 7.99 30.71
CA ALA A 527 25.72 7.16 30.22
C ALA A 527 24.33 7.78 30.44
N ARG A 528 24.23 8.99 31.00
CA ARG A 528 22.93 9.65 31.19
C ARG A 528 22.57 10.54 30.01
N LEU A 529 21.30 10.49 29.65
CA LEU A 529 20.70 11.39 28.68
C LEU A 529 20.47 12.75 29.36
N ALA A 530 21.30 13.74 28.99
CA ALA A 530 21.25 15.10 29.54
C ALA A 530 19.88 15.75 29.29
N ASP A 531 19.38 15.58 28.07
CA ASP A 531 18.02 15.89 27.68
C ASP A 531 17.20 14.60 27.59
N ALA A 532 15.88 14.65 27.70
CA ALA A 532 15.00 13.47 27.57
C ALA A 532 14.95 12.86 26.14
N VAL A 533 16.01 13.10 25.37
CA VAL A 533 16.20 12.74 23.97
C VAL A 533 17.03 11.46 23.90
N ILE A 534 16.47 10.43 23.27
CA ILE A 534 17.06 9.12 23.08
C ILE A 534 17.48 9.00 21.62
N PRO A 535 18.78 8.85 21.29
CA PRO A 535 19.20 8.54 19.94
C PRO A 535 18.85 7.11 19.59
N VAL A 536 18.48 6.95 18.34
CA VAL A 536 18.19 5.69 17.69
C VAL A 536 19.26 5.50 16.61
N PRO A 537 20.34 4.77 16.92
CA PRO A 537 21.54 4.71 16.08
C PRO A 537 21.26 4.00 14.75
N PRO A 538 21.96 4.36 13.65
CA PRO A 538 21.74 3.76 12.33
C PRO A 538 22.13 2.28 12.33
N ALA A 539 21.46 1.45 11.52
CA ALA A 539 21.88 0.07 11.27
C ALA A 539 23.34 0.02 10.77
N THR A 540 24.11 -0.96 11.27
CA THR A 540 25.49 -1.19 10.83
C THR A 540 25.52 -2.17 9.66
N VAL A 541 26.52 -2.05 8.79
CA VAL A 541 26.71 -2.96 7.65
C VAL A 541 27.88 -3.88 7.98
N ALA A 542 27.62 -5.18 8.02
CA ALA A 542 28.65 -6.20 8.17
C ALA A 542 29.57 -6.24 6.94
N ALA A 543 30.75 -6.86 7.10
CA ALA A 543 31.74 -6.96 6.02
C ALA A 543 31.23 -7.73 4.77
N ASP A 544 30.19 -8.55 4.91
CA ASP A 544 29.52 -9.29 3.83
C ASP A 544 28.35 -8.53 3.19
N GLY A 545 28.09 -7.29 3.63
CA GLY A 545 26.98 -6.47 3.15
C GLY A 545 25.67 -6.67 3.90
N THR A 546 25.62 -7.55 4.91
CA THR A 546 24.42 -7.76 5.73
C THR A 546 24.15 -6.54 6.62
N LEU A 547 22.91 -6.06 6.61
CA LEU A 547 22.44 -5.03 7.54
C LEU A 547 22.20 -5.64 8.92
N ILE A 548 22.94 -5.17 9.93
CA ILE A 548 22.76 -5.51 11.33
C ILE A 548 22.04 -4.31 11.98
N PRO A 549 20.77 -4.46 12.41
CA PRO A 549 20.07 -3.38 13.07
C PRO A 549 20.78 -3.02 14.37
N SER A 550 21.00 -1.73 14.60
CA SER A 550 21.65 -1.27 15.82
C SER A 550 20.65 -1.30 16.97
N VAL A 551 21.08 -1.91 18.07
CA VAL A 551 20.30 -2.01 19.30
C VAL A 551 20.59 -0.78 20.15
N TYR A 552 19.54 -0.18 20.70
CA TYR A 552 19.64 0.84 21.73
C TYR A 552 18.84 0.40 22.95
N SER A 553 19.22 0.91 24.11
CA SER A 553 18.47 0.66 25.34
C SER A 553 18.55 1.86 26.25
N PHE A 554 17.52 2.03 27.07
CA PHE A 554 17.42 3.12 28.01
C PHE A 554 16.48 2.75 29.15
N THR A 555 16.64 3.41 30.29
CA THR A 555 15.78 3.20 31.45
C THR A 555 14.60 4.16 31.41
N MET A 556 13.38 3.62 31.46
CA MET A 556 12.12 4.34 31.36
C MET A 556 11.41 4.28 32.72
N PRO A 557 11.22 5.42 33.41
CA PRO A 557 10.50 5.44 34.68
C PRO A 557 9.03 5.08 34.48
N VAL A 558 8.47 4.40 35.48
CA VAL A 558 7.05 4.02 35.56
C VAL A 558 6.41 4.83 36.68
N HIS A 559 5.26 5.42 36.39
CA HIS A 559 4.44 6.18 37.32
C HIS A 559 3.01 5.66 37.34
N PRO A 560 2.30 5.78 38.48
CA PRO A 560 0.92 5.38 38.57
C PRO A 560 0.03 6.22 37.65
N ILE A 561 -1.02 5.61 37.10
CA ILE A 561 -2.04 6.33 36.33
C ILE A 561 -3.06 6.90 37.34
N PRO A 562 -3.28 8.23 37.40
CA PRO A 562 -4.22 8.82 38.34
C PRO A 562 -5.63 8.19 38.23
N GLY A 563 -6.24 7.84 39.37
CA GLY A 563 -7.60 7.28 39.41
C GLY A 563 -7.73 5.79 39.07
N THR A 564 -6.62 5.08 38.85
CA THR A 564 -6.60 3.63 38.57
C THR A 564 -6.33 2.76 39.81
N SER A 565 -6.25 3.35 41.01
CA SER A 565 -6.09 2.62 42.27
C SER A 565 -7.30 1.73 42.51
N VAL A 566 -7.08 0.41 42.50
CA VAL A 566 -8.13 -0.61 42.74
C VAL A 566 -8.01 -1.21 44.14
N ASP A 567 -7.30 -0.52 45.05
CA ASP A 567 -7.21 -0.92 46.45
C ASP A 567 -8.61 -0.98 47.08
N ARG A 568 -9.03 -2.21 47.41
CA ARG A 568 -10.31 -2.46 48.08
C ARG A 568 -10.21 -2.27 49.59
N SER A 569 -8.99 -2.18 50.13
CA SER A 569 -8.71 -2.04 51.57
C SER A 569 -8.82 -0.58 52.04
N GLY A 570 -8.68 0.40 51.16
CA GLY A 570 -8.86 1.82 51.48
C GLY A 570 -7.79 2.40 52.42
N ASP A 571 -6.65 1.73 52.58
CA ASP A 571 -5.65 2.05 53.61
C ASP A 571 -4.25 2.21 52.99
N GLY A 572 -3.84 3.47 52.80
CA GLY A 572 -2.44 3.93 52.92
C GLY A 572 -1.35 3.25 52.08
N PRO A 573 -0.08 3.69 52.22
CA PRO A 573 1.05 3.11 51.49
C PRO A 573 1.38 1.69 51.96
N CYS A 574 1.88 0.87 51.04
CA CYS A 574 2.01 -0.59 51.23
C CYS A 574 2.96 -1.04 52.34
N ILE A 575 3.88 -0.17 52.73
CA ILE A 575 4.89 -0.48 53.71
C ILE A 575 4.65 0.45 54.92
N TRP A 576 3.99 -0.10 55.93
CA TRP A 576 3.87 0.47 57.28
C TRP A 576 3.40 1.94 57.37
N GLY A 577 2.56 2.41 56.45
CA GLY A 577 2.08 3.79 56.50
C GLY A 577 3.14 4.85 56.16
N LEU A 578 4.28 4.44 55.60
CA LEU A 578 5.41 5.33 55.31
C LEU A 578 5.13 6.16 54.04
N LYS A 579 4.82 7.44 54.27
CA LYS A 579 4.45 8.44 53.25
C LYS A 579 5.51 8.67 52.16
N ASN A 580 6.74 8.20 52.36
CA ASN A 580 7.88 8.47 51.48
C ASN A 580 8.11 7.38 50.42
N LEU A 581 7.44 6.23 50.51
CA LEU A 581 7.40 5.21 49.44
C LEU A 581 6.33 5.51 48.37
N ASN A 582 5.64 6.64 48.53
CA ASN A 582 4.74 7.23 47.55
C ASN A 582 5.56 7.62 46.30
N PRO A 583 5.16 7.23 45.08
CA PRO A 583 3.80 7.45 44.58
C PRO A 583 2.89 6.20 44.44
N PHE A 584 3.34 4.99 44.81
CA PHE A 584 2.61 3.76 44.44
C PHE A 584 1.65 3.27 45.55
N ASP A 585 0.40 2.99 45.16
CA ASP A 585 -0.52 2.12 45.89
C ASP A 585 0.08 0.70 46.01
N CYS A 586 -0.27 -0.05 47.05
CA CYS A 586 0.06 -1.47 47.20
C CYS A 586 -0.15 -2.24 45.91
N CYS A 587 -1.28 -2.03 45.25
CA CYS A 587 -1.62 -2.79 44.05
C CYS A 587 -0.73 -2.44 42.86
N MET A 588 -0.43 -1.16 42.64
CA MET A 588 0.47 -0.77 41.54
C MET A 588 1.90 -1.24 41.78
N THR A 589 2.38 -1.23 43.02
CA THR A 589 3.73 -1.72 43.36
C THR A 589 3.86 -3.23 43.12
N THR A 590 2.83 -3.98 43.49
CA THR A 590 2.88 -5.44 43.57
C THR A 590 2.39 -6.15 42.32
N ILE A 591 1.65 -5.47 41.43
CA ILE A 591 1.01 -6.11 40.26
C ILE A 591 2.03 -6.74 39.31
N PHE A 592 3.21 -6.13 39.14
CA PHE A 592 4.26 -6.71 38.31
C PHE A 592 4.78 -8.03 38.90
N THR A 593 5.11 -8.05 40.20
CA THR A 593 5.54 -9.26 40.89
C THR A 593 4.46 -10.32 40.89
N ALA A 594 3.18 -9.96 41.10
CA ALA A 594 2.06 -10.89 40.99
C ALA A 594 1.95 -11.49 39.59
N ALA A 595 2.01 -10.68 38.53
CA ALA A 595 2.01 -11.16 37.15
C ALA A 595 3.20 -12.08 36.85
N ALA A 596 4.39 -11.73 37.35
CA ALA A 596 5.60 -12.54 37.22
C ALA A 596 5.47 -13.89 37.95
N CYS A 597 4.94 -13.91 39.17
CA CYS A 597 4.65 -15.14 39.92
C CYS A 597 3.66 -16.04 39.18
N LYS A 598 2.58 -15.47 38.65
CA LYS A 598 1.61 -16.25 37.86
C LYS A 598 2.22 -16.84 36.59
N ALA A 599 3.09 -16.09 35.93
CA ALA A 599 3.82 -16.56 34.76
C ALA A 599 4.82 -17.68 35.13
N ALA A 600 5.51 -17.54 36.26
CA ALA A 600 6.45 -18.54 36.78
C ALA A 600 5.76 -19.85 37.17
N GLU A 601 4.56 -19.81 37.77
CA GLU A 601 3.71 -21.00 38.02
C GLU A 601 3.44 -21.78 36.72
N SER A 602 3.32 -21.06 35.60
CA SER A 602 3.10 -21.63 34.26
C SER A 602 4.40 -21.99 33.53
N GLY A 603 5.55 -21.94 34.20
CA GLY A 603 6.88 -22.22 33.63
C GLY A 603 7.43 -21.15 32.68
N LYS A 604 6.81 -19.97 32.63
CA LYS A 604 7.27 -18.84 31.80
C LYS A 604 8.29 -18.00 32.57
N LYS A 605 9.28 -17.43 31.87
CA LYS A 605 10.31 -16.51 32.41
C LYS A 605 10.13 -15.06 31.96
N GLN A 606 9.02 -14.79 31.30
CA GLN A 606 8.67 -13.48 30.77
C GLN A 606 7.15 -13.31 30.85
N ILE A 607 6.72 -12.06 31.05
CA ILE A 607 5.34 -11.64 30.82
C ILE A 607 5.29 -10.79 29.55
N THR A 608 4.13 -10.66 28.94
CA THR A 608 3.96 -9.77 27.79
C THR A 608 3.13 -8.57 28.21
N VAL A 609 3.57 -7.39 27.80
CA VAL A 609 2.88 -6.12 28.00
C VAL A 609 2.59 -5.47 26.67
N THR A 610 1.55 -4.63 26.64
CA THR A 610 1.27 -3.73 25.53
C THR A 610 1.45 -2.31 26.03
N SER A 611 2.35 -1.56 25.41
CA SER A 611 2.57 -0.15 25.70
C SER A 611 2.08 0.70 24.53
N SER A 612 1.17 1.62 24.80
CA SER A 612 0.58 2.49 23.79
C SER A 612 0.59 3.94 24.21
N GLY A 613 0.86 4.85 23.28
CA GLY A 613 0.74 6.28 23.52
C GLY A 613 1.45 7.10 22.45
N SER A 614 2.16 8.15 22.85
CA SER A 614 2.81 9.10 21.94
C SER A 614 4.27 9.32 22.27
N ALA A 615 5.04 9.63 21.24
CA ALA A 615 6.41 10.12 21.34
C ALA A 615 6.67 11.14 20.23
N VAL A 616 7.75 11.90 20.35
CA VAL A 616 8.22 12.81 19.31
C VAL A 616 9.42 12.18 18.62
N MET A 617 9.28 11.89 17.33
CA MET A 617 10.37 11.52 16.43
C MET A 617 11.05 12.80 15.92
N ILE A 618 12.39 12.83 15.92
CA ILE A 618 13.19 13.93 15.40
C ILE A 618 14.16 13.39 14.35
N VAL A 619 14.08 13.93 13.13
CA VAL A 619 15.00 13.62 12.03
C VAL A 619 15.54 14.93 11.49
N ASP A 620 16.84 15.16 11.63
CA ASP A 620 17.53 16.39 11.17
C ASP A 620 16.85 17.70 11.61
N GLY A 621 16.24 17.69 12.81
CA GLY A 621 15.53 18.83 13.40
C GLY A 621 14.06 18.96 12.99
N VAL A 622 13.53 18.11 12.11
CA VAL A 622 12.08 17.99 11.87
C VAL A 622 11.48 17.14 12.97
N GLU A 623 10.50 17.69 13.69
CA GLU A 623 9.80 17.01 14.78
C GLU A 623 8.44 16.49 14.32
N LEU A 624 8.12 15.25 14.70
CA LEU A 624 6.86 14.59 14.37
C LEU A 624 6.31 13.82 15.56
N ASN A 625 5.08 14.13 15.95
CA ASN A 625 4.35 13.39 16.99
C ASN A 625 3.89 12.05 16.44
N ILE A 626 4.59 10.98 16.82
CA ILE A 626 4.23 9.60 16.46
C ILE A 626 3.37 8.98 17.55
N SER A 627 2.43 8.13 17.16
CA SER A 627 1.70 7.28 18.10
C SER A 627 2.01 5.82 17.82
N THR A 628 2.44 5.12 18.86
CA THR A 628 2.91 3.76 18.80
C THR A 628 2.07 2.89 19.73
N SER A 629 1.95 1.61 19.38
CA SER A 629 1.33 0.60 20.23
C SER A 629 2.12 -0.68 20.06
N VAL A 630 3.01 -0.94 21.00
CA VAL A 630 4.01 -2.01 20.86
C VAL A 630 3.76 -3.08 21.92
N ARG A 631 3.72 -4.33 21.46
CA ARG A 631 3.64 -5.51 22.30
C ARG A 631 5.06 -6.00 22.60
N MET A 632 5.45 -6.01 23.87
CA MET A 632 6.83 -6.31 24.29
C MET A 632 6.87 -7.44 25.32
N PRO A 633 7.79 -8.41 25.18
CA PRO A 633 8.11 -9.32 26.27
C PRO A 633 8.92 -8.56 27.34
N VAL A 634 8.49 -8.72 28.60
CA VAL A 634 9.21 -8.25 29.78
C VAL A 634 9.85 -9.44 30.46
N THR A 635 11.18 -9.48 30.44
CA THR A 635 11.98 -10.48 31.16
C THR A 635 12.29 -9.97 32.57
N TYR A 636 12.22 -10.84 33.56
CA TYR A 636 12.49 -10.51 34.96
C TYR A 636 13.48 -11.50 35.60
N THR A 637 14.22 -11.05 36.61
CA THR A 637 15.09 -11.93 37.41
C THR A 637 14.31 -12.64 38.52
N ASN A 638 14.87 -13.71 39.09
CA ASN A 638 14.24 -14.42 40.21
C ASN A 638 14.04 -13.50 41.42
N ASP A 639 14.89 -12.48 41.59
CA ASP A 639 14.78 -11.52 42.69
C ASP A 639 13.52 -10.65 42.58
N VAL A 640 12.92 -10.53 41.39
CA VAL A 640 11.61 -9.87 41.23
C VAL A 640 10.49 -10.71 41.83
N LEU A 641 10.63 -12.04 41.85
CA LEU A 641 9.65 -12.97 42.44
C LEU A 641 9.68 -12.95 43.97
N GLN A 642 10.69 -12.31 44.56
CA GLN A 642 10.90 -12.13 45.99
C GLN A 642 11.09 -10.64 46.26
N PHE A 643 9.98 -9.90 46.34
CA PHE A 643 10.06 -8.47 46.61
C PHE A 643 10.57 -8.26 48.03
N ASP A 644 11.71 -7.60 48.20
CA ASP A 644 12.26 -7.21 49.50
C ASP A 644 12.49 -5.69 49.56
N ALA A 645 11.82 -5.03 50.49
CA ALA A 645 11.89 -3.60 50.73
C ALA A 645 13.11 -3.17 51.55
N ILE A 646 13.81 -4.10 52.21
CA ILE A 646 15.00 -3.82 53.03
C ILE A 646 16.18 -4.67 52.55
N PRO A 647 16.58 -4.56 51.28
CA PRO A 647 17.66 -5.38 50.77
C PRO A 647 18.99 -5.05 51.50
N PRO A 648 19.87 -6.06 51.70
CA PRO A 648 21.12 -5.92 52.44
C PRO A 648 21.96 -4.69 52.05
N ASP A 649 22.06 -4.46 50.74
CA ASP A 649 22.88 -3.39 50.16
C ASP A 649 22.34 -1.98 50.44
N SER A 650 21.07 -1.84 50.81
CA SER A 650 20.41 -0.54 51.01
C SER A 650 20.41 -0.08 52.48
N TYR A 651 20.56 -0.99 53.45
CA TYR A 651 20.42 -0.67 54.89
C TYR A 651 21.54 -1.18 55.79
N GLY A 652 22.64 -1.67 55.21
CA GLY A 652 23.79 -2.14 55.98
C GLY A 652 23.37 -3.20 57.00
N ALA A 653 23.70 -3.00 58.27
CA ALA A 653 23.44 -3.98 59.33
C ALA A 653 21.97 -4.42 59.45
N LEU A 654 20.99 -3.56 59.12
CA LEU A 654 19.56 -3.90 59.20
C LEU A 654 19.09 -4.84 58.08
N GLY A 655 19.53 -4.61 56.84
CA GLY A 655 19.20 -5.50 55.72
C GLY A 655 19.92 -6.85 55.77
N HIS A 656 20.90 -7.01 56.68
CA HIS A 656 21.53 -8.30 56.97
C HIS A 656 20.82 -9.11 58.07
N VAL A 657 19.80 -8.54 58.72
CA VAL A 657 19.13 -9.17 59.87
C VAL A 657 17.60 -9.24 59.76
N VAL A 658 16.98 -8.50 58.83
CA VAL A 658 15.53 -8.50 58.59
C VAL A 658 15.24 -8.54 57.10
N ASP A 659 14.33 -9.44 56.70
CA ASP A 659 13.68 -9.43 55.39
C ASP A 659 12.28 -8.80 55.53
N ALA A 660 11.94 -7.86 54.66
CA ALA A 660 10.62 -7.21 54.69
C ALA A 660 10.03 -7.19 53.29
N GLY A 661 9.13 -8.12 53.02
CA GLY A 661 8.79 -8.44 51.64
C GLY A 661 7.63 -9.40 51.47
N PHE A 662 7.44 -9.85 50.24
CA PHE A 662 6.51 -10.91 49.86
C PHE A 662 7.07 -11.69 48.68
N GLY A 663 6.84 -13.00 48.68
CA GLY A 663 7.15 -13.89 47.57
C GLY A 663 5.91 -14.40 46.86
N CYS A 664 6.10 -15.25 45.85
CA CYS A 664 4.98 -15.88 45.15
C CYS A 664 4.07 -16.73 46.05
N ASP A 665 4.63 -17.36 47.08
CA ASP A 665 3.87 -18.18 48.05
C ASP A 665 2.97 -17.32 48.96
N ASP A 666 3.23 -16.01 49.03
CA ASP A 666 2.48 -15.05 49.84
C ASP A 666 1.37 -14.35 49.04
N ILE A 667 1.17 -14.71 47.76
CA ILE A 667 0.17 -14.14 46.85
C ILE A 667 -0.91 -15.18 46.56
N GLU A 668 -2.17 -14.81 46.77
CA GLU A 668 -3.35 -15.60 46.42
C GLU A 668 -4.14 -14.92 45.30
N PHE A 669 -4.33 -15.63 44.17
CA PHE A 669 -5.13 -15.12 43.05
C PHE A 669 -6.61 -15.46 43.22
N THR A 670 -7.46 -14.44 43.18
CA THR A 670 -8.92 -14.55 43.35
C THR A 670 -9.63 -14.22 42.05
N GLY A 671 -9.57 -15.14 41.08
CA GLY A 671 -10.33 -15.03 39.82
C GLY A 671 -9.47 -14.66 38.61
N VAL A 672 -8.60 -15.57 38.18
CA VAL A 672 -8.03 -15.55 36.82
C VAL A 672 -9.02 -16.29 35.92
N SER A 673 -9.85 -15.57 35.16
CA SER A 673 -10.56 -16.21 34.05
C SER A 673 -9.55 -16.43 32.93
N ALA A 674 -9.40 -17.69 32.51
CA ALA A 674 -8.58 -18.11 31.38
C ALA A 674 -8.97 -17.43 30.06
#